data_AF-A0A0W1L949-F1
#
_entry.id   AF-A0A0W1L949-F1
#
_cell.length_a   1.000
_cell.length_b   1.000
_cell.length_c   1.000
_cell.angle_alpha   90.00
_cell.angle_beta   90.00
_cell.angle_gamma   90.00
#
_symmetry.space_group_name_H-M   'P 1'
#
loop_
_entity.id
_entity.type
_entity.pdbx_description
1 polymer ?
#
loop_
_entity_poly.entity_id
_entity_poly.type
_entity_poly.pdbx_seq_one_letter_code
_entity_poly.pdbx_strand_id
1 'polypeptide(L)'
;MTFVSWFKKVSLFIIALFLMSCASSLYEYSQSENYSHRVKFLVMHYTGADFNTSLTRLTQKGEASAHYLLPAQDDPSYPNNTLKIIQLVDEQYRALHAGPSFWQGRNELNDHAIGIEIVNTPTCHAPELNTALQQHNSASKLCIYPDYDAEQIALLIELSKAILERNPDIGPTQVVGHADIAPSRENDPGPRFPWYQLYQAGIGAWYDNETVEKYWQHFSVVKPSIVLMQKALRDYGYNVQPSNQLTPQTLDTLNAFQMHFLPWHVSGDADARTASVLFALLEKYFPEKVAQLMQQYHQAQKRSTKPIKPLVNAQVIARVPAVNPSSRALVNDRGTFRAYRGHGELIIENDDAISADIYINGEKINIADPLTHQQLYQYSLAKRTRNGVNTFKVENVMPEGAGLTLRFPYPTLSNRQSTHINFDAVDELINDEINNGFPGAVLAVVKHGQIIKLSQYGDAKKYHSDGTLLAKPQKMQADTLFDIASNSKMFATNFALMRLASEGKLDVEKPLTNYLPEFRGNGREQRTVKDLLTHRAGFPAVVDFHRKDNKLGERFFSQNSVRTKNLLLTGVPFIAGRNVAHIYSDIDYMLLGILVERLSGQSLDSYVESHIYRPLGLTHTVYNPLQKGFVKQQIAATELQGNTRGGRIEFNNIRTDVLQGQVHDEKAYYSFDGVAGHAGLFSTASDLSVLAQVLLNGGGYANKQLFTAQVLEQFIAPQPTNQTYGLGWRRAGHQARKWHFGPYASPQAYGHTGWTGTVTVIDPTYDLAIILLTNARHTPVEGGDIHYEFAGKKFETGKYGSVISLIYEAILNH
;
A
#
# COMPACT_ATOMS: atom_id res chain seq x y z
N MET A 1 62.05 -91.72 -9.96
CA MET A 1 63.33 -92.22 -10.51
C MET A 1 63.85 -91.22 -11.54
N THR A 2 64.90 -90.48 -11.15
CA THR A 2 66.14 -90.22 -11.92
C THR A 2 66.12 -90.17 -13.48
N PHE A 3 66.51 -88.98 -13.97
CA PHE A 3 67.65 -88.67 -14.89
C PHE A 3 67.57 -88.74 -16.45
N VAL A 4 68.17 -87.68 -17.02
CA VAL A 4 68.94 -87.50 -18.29
C VAL A 4 68.30 -86.76 -19.51
N SER A 5 68.68 -85.47 -19.60
CA SER A 5 69.26 -84.65 -20.71
C SER A 5 68.73 -84.59 -22.17
N TRP A 6 68.88 -83.37 -22.72
CA TRP A 6 69.16 -82.95 -24.13
C TRP A 6 67.94 -82.43 -24.94
N PHE A 7 67.71 -81.13 -25.21
CA PHE A 7 68.40 -80.01 -25.91
C PHE A 7 67.85 -79.70 -27.33
N LYS A 8 67.35 -78.45 -27.47
CA LYS A 8 67.42 -77.49 -28.61
C LYS A 8 66.47 -77.56 -29.84
N LYS A 9 65.80 -76.41 -30.04
CA LYS A 9 65.53 -75.63 -31.29
C LYS A 9 64.61 -76.29 -32.34
N VAL A 10 63.76 -75.61 -33.12
CA VAL A 10 63.38 -74.21 -33.39
C VAL A 10 62.08 -74.34 -34.21
N SER A 11 60.99 -73.70 -33.80
CA SER A 11 60.41 -72.49 -34.44
C SER A 11 60.27 -72.58 -35.97
N LEU A 12 59.07 -72.34 -36.50
CA LEU A 12 58.77 -71.20 -37.38
C LEU A 12 57.38 -71.35 -38.05
N PHE A 13 56.64 -70.23 -38.01
CA PHE A 13 55.53 -69.86 -38.89
C PHE A 13 54.13 -70.49 -38.68
N ILE A 14 53.29 -69.83 -37.88
CA ILE A 14 52.27 -68.85 -38.32
C ILE A 14 51.34 -68.58 -37.11
N ILE A 15 51.72 -67.59 -36.30
CA ILE A 15 50.81 -66.84 -35.42
C ILE A 15 51.11 -65.38 -35.75
N ALA A 16 50.41 -64.87 -36.75
CA ALA A 16 50.46 -63.47 -37.15
C ALA A 16 49.04 -63.03 -37.48
N LEU A 17 48.20 -62.90 -36.44
CA LEU A 17 46.89 -62.25 -36.54
C LEU A 17 46.32 -61.91 -35.15
N PHE A 18 47.12 -61.27 -34.30
CA PHE A 18 46.61 -60.42 -33.20
C PHE A 18 47.70 -59.40 -32.85
N LEU A 19 47.79 -58.33 -33.65
CA LEU A 19 48.54 -57.14 -33.27
C LEU A 19 47.74 -56.39 -32.21
N MET A 20 48.33 -56.37 -31.02
CA MET A 20 48.00 -55.51 -29.89
C MET A 20 48.03 -54.04 -30.30
N SER A 21 47.06 -53.27 -29.82
CA SER A 21 47.32 -51.93 -29.29
C SER A 21 46.78 -51.90 -27.87
N CYS A 22 47.61 -52.31 -26.92
CA CYS A 22 47.44 -51.98 -25.52
C CYS A 22 47.97 -50.56 -25.34
N ALA A 23 47.08 -49.57 -25.31
CA ALA A 23 47.42 -48.26 -24.78
C ALA A 23 47.50 -48.36 -23.25
N SER A 24 48.71 -48.42 -22.70
CA SER A 24 48.97 -48.24 -21.28
C SER A 24 48.57 -46.82 -20.86
N SER A 25 47.70 -46.65 -19.86
CA SER A 25 47.41 -45.33 -19.30
C SER A 25 48.67 -44.75 -18.64
N LEU A 26 48.98 -43.48 -18.91
CA LEU A 26 50.17 -42.76 -18.42
C LEU A 26 50.13 -42.43 -16.92
N TYR A 27 49.07 -42.79 -16.21
CA TYR A 27 48.88 -42.52 -14.79
C TYR A 27 48.07 -43.61 -14.10
N GLU A 28 48.30 -43.76 -12.80
CA GLU A 28 47.51 -44.56 -11.87
C GLU A 28 46.51 -43.62 -11.18
N TYR A 29 45.23 -43.98 -11.20
CA TYR A 29 44.16 -43.18 -10.60
C TYR A 29 43.90 -43.65 -9.17
N SER A 30 44.00 -42.72 -8.21
CA SER A 30 43.60 -42.92 -6.82
C SER A 30 42.83 -41.68 -6.36
N GLN A 31 41.55 -41.85 -6.03
CA GLN A 31 40.66 -40.74 -5.64
C GLN A 31 40.97 -40.31 -4.21
N SER A 32 41.27 -39.02 -4.01
CA SER A 32 41.39 -38.41 -2.68
C SER A 32 40.00 -38.22 -2.07
N GLU A 33 39.83 -38.51 -0.78
CA GLU A 33 38.63 -38.15 -0.01
C GLU A 33 38.48 -36.62 0.18
N ASN A 34 39.57 -35.85 -0.03
CA ASN A 34 39.55 -34.38 0.02
C ASN A 34 39.18 -33.77 -1.33
N TYR A 35 37.95 -33.98 -1.80
CA TYR A 35 37.42 -33.36 -3.03
C TYR A 35 36.03 -32.77 -2.82
N SER A 36 35.56 -31.97 -3.77
CA SER A 36 34.15 -31.51 -3.83
C SER A 36 33.72 -31.32 -5.28
N HIS A 37 32.43 -31.21 -5.54
CA HIS A 37 31.92 -31.03 -6.90
C HIS A 37 32.20 -29.62 -7.42
N ARG A 38 32.48 -29.49 -8.72
CA ARG A 38 32.80 -28.20 -9.36
C ARG A 38 31.58 -27.28 -9.43
N VAL A 39 30.41 -27.84 -9.73
CA VAL A 39 29.15 -27.10 -9.82
C VAL A 39 28.64 -26.83 -8.41
N LYS A 40 28.37 -25.56 -8.12
CA LYS A 40 27.94 -25.06 -6.81
C LYS A 40 26.67 -24.21 -6.87
N PHE A 41 26.18 -23.87 -8.07
CA PHE A 41 25.00 -23.02 -8.23
C PHE A 41 24.09 -23.51 -9.35
N LEU A 42 22.81 -23.21 -9.19
CA LEU A 42 21.80 -23.31 -10.23
C LEU A 42 21.21 -21.93 -10.49
N VAL A 43 21.34 -21.43 -11.72
CA VAL A 43 20.91 -20.08 -12.08
C VAL A 43 19.74 -20.16 -13.06
N MET A 44 18.63 -19.55 -12.67
CA MET A 44 17.41 -19.44 -13.46
C MET A 44 17.43 -18.15 -14.28
N HIS A 45 17.10 -18.27 -15.55
CA HIS A 45 17.04 -17.16 -16.49
C HIS A 45 15.69 -17.11 -17.20
N TYR A 46 15.36 -15.96 -17.77
CA TYR A 46 14.46 -15.92 -18.92
C TYR A 46 15.22 -15.51 -20.18
N THR A 47 14.70 -15.88 -21.34
CA THR A 47 15.34 -15.57 -22.62
C THR A 47 15.05 -14.17 -23.15
N GLY A 48 13.91 -13.58 -22.81
CA GLY A 48 13.48 -12.27 -23.32
C GLY A 48 13.10 -12.29 -24.80
N ALA A 49 12.95 -13.48 -25.40
CA ALA A 49 12.62 -13.69 -26.80
C ALA A 49 11.85 -15.02 -26.99
N ASP A 50 11.23 -15.20 -28.16
CA ASP A 50 10.63 -16.48 -28.55
C ASP A 50 11.67 -17.62 -28.65
N PHE A 51 11.21 -18.87 -28.70
CA PHE A 51 12.01 -20.07 -28.67
C PHE A 51 13.03 -20.12 -29.82
N ASN A 52 12.63 -19.84 -31.05
CA ASN A 52 13.53 -19.92 -32.20
C ASN A 52 14.63 -18.85 -32.13
N THR A 53 14.28 -17.63 -31.73
CA THR A 53 15.25 -16.55 -31.49
C THR A 53 16.19 -16.92 -30.35
N SER A 54 15.67 -17.47 -29.26
CA SER A 54 16.44 -17.90 -28.09
C SER A 54 17.42 -19.02 -28.44
N LEU A 55 16.95 -20.06 -29.13
CA LEU A 55 17.77 -21.18 -29.58
C LEU A 55 18.89 -20.72 -30.51
N THR A 56 18.59 -19.80 -31.43
CA THR A 56 19.59 -19.23 -32.34
C THR A 56 20.66 -18.48 -31.57
N ARG A 57 20.27 -17.55 -30.68
CA ARG A 57 21.22 -16.76 -29.88
C ARG A 57 22.11 -17.64 -29.01
N LEU A 58 21.52 -18.61 -28.30
CA LEU A 58 22.23 -19.47 -27.35
C LEU A 58 23.16 -20.51 -28.00
N THR A 59 23.06 -20.71 -29.32
CA THR A 59 23.93 -21.63 -30.09
C THR A 59 24.88 -20.90 -31.04
N GLN A 60 24.72 -19.59 -31.22
CA GLN A 60 25.55 -18.78 -32.10
C GLN A 60 26.89 -18.44 -31.46
N LYS A 61 27.97 -18.62 -32.24
CA LYS A 61 29.34 -18.33 -31.78
C LYS A 61 29.51 -16.83 -31.48
N GLY A 62 29.92 -16.51 -30.25
CA GLY A 62 30.27 -15.14 -29.83
C GLY A 62 29.20 -14.45 -28.97
N GLU A 63 28.06 -15.10 -28.73
CA GLU A 63 27.00 -14.62 -27.83
C GLU A 63 26.98 -15.40 -26.51
N ALA A 64 25.95 -15.17 -25.68
CA ALA A 64 25.68 -15.93 -24.46
C ALA A 64 25.25 -17.38 -24.77
N SER A 65 25.43 -18.30 -23.82
CA SER A 65 24.95 -19.68 -23.92
C SER A 65 24.45 -20.19 -22.57
N ALA A 66 23.68 -21.26 -22.56
CA ALA A 66 23.18 -21.90 -21.34
C ALA A 66 23.34 -23.41 -21.39
N HIS A 67 23.13 -24.10 -20.27
CA HIS A 67 23.17 -25.56 -20.25
C HIS A 67 21.86 -26.13 -20.80
N TYR A 68 20.75 -25.51 -20.42
CA TYR A 68 19.41 -25.95 -20.81
C TYR A 68 18.57 -24.78 -21.30
N LEU A 69 17.69 -25.06 -22.26
CA LEU A 69 16.62 -24.18 -22.75
C LEU A 69 15.26 -24.87 -22.61
N LEU A 70 14.31 -24.21 -21.97
CA LEU A 70 12.94 -24.69 -21.78
C LEU A 70 11.97 -23.89 -22.66
N PRO A 71 11.30 -24.54 -23.64
CA PRO A 71 10.26 -23.91 -24.44
C PRO A 71 9.01 -23.59 -23.62
N ALA A 72 8.13 -22.74 -24.17
CA ALA A 72 6.78 -22.49 -23.64
C ALA A 72 5.73 -23.03 -24.61
N GLN A 73 4.58 -23.48 -24.10
CA GLN A 73 3.52 -24.11 -24.93
C GLN A 73 2.82 -23.12 -25.86
N ASP A 74 2.72 -21.87 -25.42
CA ASP A 74 2.09 -20.76 -26.14
C ASP A 74 3.05 -20.04 -27.10
N ASP A 75 4.30 -20.49 -27.21
CA ASP A 75 5.28 -19.94 -28.14
C ASP A 75 5.05 -20.47 -29.57
N PRO A 76 4.63 -19.62 -30.53
CA PRO A 76 4.36 -20.06 -31.89
C PRO A 76 5.59 -20.53 -32.67
N SER A 77 6.79 -20.21 -32.19
CA SER A 77 8.06 -20.59 -32.81
C SER A 77 8.56 -21.96 -32.34
N TYR A 78 7.92 -22.58 -31.34
CA TYR A 78 8.26 -23.92 -30.89
C TYR A 78 7.62 -24.99 -31.81
N PRO A 79 8.41 -25.89 -32.45
CA PRO A 79 7.88 -26.77 -33.50
C PRO A 79 7.13 -28.02 -33.00
N ASN A 80 7.15 -28.31 -31.70
CA ASN A 80 6.59 -29.56 -31.15
C ASN A 80 5.35 -29.29 -30.30
N ASN A 81 4.37 -30.20 -30.35
CA ASN A 81 3.16 -30.13 -29.53
C ASN A 81 3.37 -30.54 -28.06
N THR A 82 4.55 -31.07 -27.72
CA THR A 82 4.91 -31.49 -26.36
C THR A 82 6.25 -30.87 -26.02
N LEU A 83 6.29 -30.16 -24.88
CA LEU A 83 7.50 -29.49 -24.42
C LEU A 83 8.61 -30.50 -24.13
N LYS A 84 9.82 -30.18 -24.59
CA LYS A 84 11.04 -30.96 -24.33
C LYS A 84 12.15 -30.03 -23.92
N ILE A 85 12.87 -30.41 -22.86
CA ILE A 85 14.10 -29.74 -22.42
C ILE A 85 15.15 -29.90 -23.51
N ILE A 86 15.78 -28.80 -23.91
CA ILE A 86 16.89 -28.80 -24.88
C ILE A 86 18.20 -28.59 -24.12
N GLN A 87 19.10 -29.57 -24.16
CA GLN A 87 20.45 -29.40 -23.63
C GLN A 87 21.34 -28.76 -24.70
N LEU A 88 21.88 -27.58 -24.41
CA LEU A 88 22.71 -26.81 -25.35
C LEU A 88 24.20 -26.98 -25.06
N VAL A 89 24.57 -27.11 -23.78
CA VAL A 89 25.94 -27.34 -23.31
C VAL A 89 25.90 -28.48 -22.29
N ASP A 90 26.79 -29.45 -22.47
CA ASP A 90 27.01 -30.52 -21.49
C ASP A 90 27.53 -29.92 -20.17
N GLU A 91 27.00 -30.34 -19.02
CA GLU A 91 27.31 -29.80 -17.69
C GLU A 91 28.78 -29.96 -17.28
N GLN A 92 29.54 -30.83 -17.95
CA GLN A 92 30.99 -30.92 -17.76
C GLN A 92 31.75 -29.71 -18.34
N TYR A 93 31.12 -28.97 -19.23
CA TYR A 93 31.66 -27.79 -19.88
C TYR A 93 31.00 -26.51 -19.37
N ARG A 94 31.74 -25.42 -19.49
CA ARG A 94 31.30 -24.08 -19.08
C ARG A 94 30.32 -23.50 -20.10
N ALA A 95 29.12 -23.13 -19.69
CA ALA A 95 28.23 -22.24 -20.45
C ALA A 95 28.44 -20.75 -20.06
N LEU A 96 28.16 -19.84 -20.99
CA LEU A 96 28.37 -18.40 -20.84
C LEU A 96 27.04 -17.67 -20.56
N HIS A 97 26.38 -17.98 -19.44
CA HIS A 97 25.04 -17.46 -19.11
C HIS A 97 25.05 -16.30 -18.10
N ALA A 98 25.93 -16.35 -17.10
CA ALA A 98 25.90 -15.41 -15.98
C ALA A 98 26.65 -14.10 -16.25
N GLY A 99 27.71 -14.10 -17.07
CA GLY A 99 28.61 -12.94 -17.26
C GLY A 99 29.30 -12.50 -15.94
N PRO A 100 29.69 -11.21 -15.81
CA PRO A 100 30.14 -10.65 -14.53
C PRO A 100 29.04 -10.82 -13.48
N SER A 101 29.33 -11.61 -12.46
CA SER A 101 28.35 -12.09 -11.48
C SER A 101 29.02 -12.34 -10.14
N PHE A 102 28.25 -12.22 -9.06
CA PHE A 102 28.68 -12.55 -7.71
C PHE A 102 27.56 -13.18 -6.89
N TRP A 103 27.88 -14.20 -6.13
CA TRP A 103 27.00 -14.73 -5.09
C TRP A 103 27.81 -15.38 -3.98
N GLN A 104 27.47 -15.09 -2.73
CA GLN A 104 28.05 -15.72 -1.52
C GLN A 104 29.60 -15.79 -1.53
N GLY A 105 30.24 -14.71 -1.94
CA GLY A 105 31.71 -14.59 -1.92
C GLY A 105 32.42 -15.16 -3.15
N ARG A 106 31.68 -15.66 -4.15
CA ARG A 106 32.24 -16.14 -5.42
C ARG A 106 31.93 -15.17 -6.54
N ASN A 107 32.90 -14.93 -7.41
CA ASN A 107 32.73 -14.19 -8.66
C ASN A 107 32.69 -15.16 -9.85
N GLU A 108 32.28 -14.66 -11.02
CA GLU A 108 32.38 -15.38 -12.30
C GLU A 108 31.64 -16.74 -12.28
N LEU A 109 30.35 -16.71 -11.94
CA LEU A 109 29.58 -17.93 -11.65
C LEU A 109 29.46 -18.90 -12.83
N ASN A 110 29.71 -18.47 -14.08
CA ASN A 110 29.80 -19.35 -15.25
C ASN A 110 30.67 -20.60 -15.00
N ASP A 111 31.72 -20.47 -14.19
CA ASP A 111 32.72 -21.54 -13.99
C ASP A 111 32.23 -22.67 -13.06
N HIS A 112 31.13 -22.40 -12.35
CA HIS A 112 30.64 -23.19 -11.22
C HIS A 112 29.10 -23.28 -11.18
N ALA A 113 28.40 -22.88 -12.23
CA ALA A 113 26.94 -22.85 -12.25
C ALA A 113 26.38 -23.62 -13.43
N ILE A 114 25.22 -24.25 -13.22
CA ILE A 114 24.34 -24.69 -14.28
C ILE A 114 23.33 -23.57 -14.53
N GLY A 115 23.10 -23.25 -15.81
CA GLY A 115 22.23 -22.17 -16.26
C GLY A 115 21.06 -22.75 -17.04
N ILE A 116 19.84 -22.41 -16.62
CA ILE A 116 18.60 -22.80 -17.29
C ILE A 116 17.93 -21.55 -17.86
N GLU A 117 17.83 -21.51 -19.18
CA GLU A 117 17.09 -20.49 -19.93
C GLU A 117 15.65 -20.90 -20.12
N ILE A 118 14.72 -20.02 -19.76
CA ILE A 118 13.30 -20.32 -19.80
C ILE A 118 12.66 -19.33 -20.77
N VAL A 119 12.03 -19.85 -21.82
CA VAL A 119 11.39 -19.00 -22.82
C VAL A 119 10.30 -18.19 -22.16
N ASN A 120 10.54 -16.89 -22.04
CA ASN A 120 9.59 -15.94 -21.51
C ASN A 120 9.94 -14.51 -22.00
N THR A 121 8.92 -13.71 -22.34
CA THR A 121 9.07 -12.45 -23.09
C THR A 121 8.46 -11.25 -22.35
N PRO A 122 9.16 -10.67 -21.34
CA PRO A 122 8.69 -9.43 -20.72
C PRO A 122 8.78 -8.24 -21.69
N THR A 123 7.84 -7.31 -21.55
CA THR A 123 7.80 -6.08 -22.35
C THR A 123 8.13 -4.88 -21.48
N CYS A 124 9.24 -4.20 -21.78
CA CYS A 124 9.76 -3.09 -20.97
C CYS A 124 9.67 -1.76 -21.73
N HIS A 125 9.04 -0.76 -21.12
CA HIS A 125 8.98 0.60 -21.66
C HIS A 125 9.99 1.53 -20.97
N ALA A 126 10.66 2.38 -21.75
CA ALA A 126 11.48 3.45 -21.21
C ALA A 126 10.59 4.64 -20.78
N PRO A 127 10.81 5.23 -19.59
CA PRO A 127 10.09 6.44 -19.19
C PRO A 127 10.53 7.66 -20.02
N GLU A 128 9.59 8.50 -20.45
CA GLU A 128 9.82 9.69 -21.32
C GLU A 128 10.51 10.90 -20.63
N LEU A 129 10.97 10.77 -19.37
CA LEU A 129 11.49 11.90 -18.59
C LEU A 129 13.03 11.89 -18.49
N ASN A 130 13.64 12.94 -19.03
CA ASN A 130 15.08 13.13 -19.11
C ASN A 130 15.59 13.85 -17.84
N THR A 131 15.83 13.11 -16.75
CA THR A 131 16.59 13.64 -15.60
C THR A 131 17.79 12.74 -15.30
N ALA A 132 18.95 13.36 -15.06
CA ALA A 132 20.25 12.70 -14.87
C ALA A 132 20.32 11.75 -13.66
N LEU A 133 19.23 11.58 -12.91
CA LEU A 133 19.09 10.61 -11.80
C LEU A 133 18.50 9.26 -12.24
N GLN A 134 18.11 9.08 -13.50
CA GLN A 134 17.43 7.86 -13.99
C GLN A 134 18.29 6.95 -14.89
N GLN A 135 19.56 7.28 -15.15
CA GLN A 135 20.40 6.48 -16.05
C GLN A 135 20.88 5.13 -15.46
N HIS A 136 20.61 4.85 -14.19
CA HIS A 136 21.14 3.67 -13.50
C HIS A 136 20.10 2.68 -12.95
N ASN A 137 18.82 2.83 -13.25
CA ASN A 137 17.81 1.89 -12.78
C ASN A 137 17.29 1.02 -13.93
N SER A 138 17.81 -0.20 -14.08
CA SER A 138 17.11 -1.27 -14.83
C SER A 138 15.70 -1.50 -14.26
N ALA A 139 15.50 -1.23 -12.97
CA ALA A 139 14.22 -1.22 -12.27
C ALA A 139 13.29 -0.01 -12.58
N SER A 140 13.74 0.99 -13.36
CA SER A 140 12.89 2.12 -13.78
C SER A 140 12.31 1.96 -15.19
N LYS A 141 12.61 0.84 -15.85
CA LYS A 141 11.85 0.40 -17.02
C LYS A 141 10.53 -0.17 -16.52
N LEU A 142 9.42 0.37 -17.02
CA LEU A 142 8.11 -0.15 -16.70
C LEU A 142 7.95 -1.47 -17.48
N CYS A 143 8.32 -2.58 -16.84
CA CYS A 143 8.28 -3.91 -17.43
C CYS A 143 6.97 -4.62 -17.05
N ILE A 144 6.28 -5.14 -18.05
CA ILE A 144 5.17 -6.08 -17.90
C ILE A 144 5.76 -7.48 -18.06
N TYR A 145 5.71 -8.27 -16.99
CA TYR A 145 6.17 -9.65 -16.99
C TYR A 145 4.95 -10.57 -17.17
N PRO A 146 4.91 -11.40 -18.22
CA PRO A 146 3.89 -12.44 -18.35
C PRO A 146 4.11 -13.58 -17.34
N ASP A 147 3.08 -14.39 -17.16
CA ASP A 147 3.17 -15.63 -16.36
C ASP A 147 3.95 -16.70 -17.10
N TYR A 148 4.63 -17.56 -16.32
CA TYR A 148 5.27 -18.74 -16.86
C TYR A 148 4.24 -19.85 -17.08
N ASP A 149 4.39 -20.59 -18.17
CA ASP A 149 3.51 -21.70 -18.50
C ASP A 149 3.60 -22.84 -17.47
N ALA A 150 2.47 -23.47 -17.14
CA ALA A 150 2.40 -24.47 -16.08
C ALA A 150 3.14 -25.77 -16.45
N GLU A 151 3.07 -26.21 -17.71
CA GLU A 151 3.81 -27.38 -18.19
C GLU A 151 5.32 -27.09 -18.26
N GLN A 152 5.69 -25.89 -18.70
CA GLN A 152 7.06 -25.39 -18.68
C GLN A 152 7.65 -25.40 -17.25
N ILE A 153 6.91 -24.91 -16.24
CA ILE A 153 7.36 -24.94 -14.85
C ILE A 153 7.43 -26.35 -14.27
N ALA A 154 6.54 -27.27 -14.69
CA ALA A 154 6.62 -28.67 -14.30
C ALA A 154 7.92 -29.32 -14.81
N LEU A 155 8.30 -29.08 -16.07
CA LEU A 155 9.58 -29.52 -16.64
C LEU A 155 10.78 -28.91 -15.92
N LEU A 156 10.69 -27.62 -15.57
CA LEU A 156 11.72 -26.95 -14.80
C LEU A 156 11.94 -27.61 -13.44
N ILE A 157 10.87 -27.97 -12.73
CA ILE A 157 10.94 -28.65 -11.44
C ILE A 157 11.59 -30.02 -11.59
N GLU A 158 11.21 -30.81 -12.60
CA GLU A 158 11.82 -32.12 -12.86
C GLU A 158 13.32 -32.00 -13.16
N LEU A 159 13.69 -31.10 -14.07
CA LEU A 159 15.08 -30.84 -14.44
C LEU A 159 15.90 -30.37 -13.24
N SER A 160 15.38 -29.41 -12.47
CA SER A 160 16.06 -28.85 -11.31
C SER A 160 16.29 -29.91 -10.25
N LYS A 161 15.32 -30.78 -9.96
CA LYS A 161 15.49 -31.90 -9.03
C LYS A 161 16.60 -32.84 -9.50
N ALA A 162 16.58 -33.22 -10.78
CA ALA A 162 17.62 -34.08 -11.33
C ALA A 162 19.01 -33.43 -11.22
N ILE A 163 19.12 -32.11 -11.46
CA ILE A 163 20.38 -31.36 -11.33
C ILE A 163 20.87 -31.36 -9.88
N LEU A 164 19.98 -31.08 -8.93
CA LEU A 164 20.32 -31.03 -7.50
C LEU A 164 20.71 -32.42 -6.96
N GLU A 165 20.03 -33.48 -7.41
CA GLU A 165 20.35 -34.85 -7.02
C GLU A 165 21.78 -35.25 -7.41
N ARG A 166 22.23 -34.88 -8.61
CA ARG A 166 23.60 -35.16 -9.08
C ARG A 166 24.65 -34.11 -8.64
N ASN A 167 24.23 -33.00 -8.05
CA ASN A 167 25.10 -31.94 -7.51
C ASN A 167 24.72 -31.62 -6.05
N PRO A 168 25.02 -32.54 -5.10
CA PRO A 168 24.57 -32.41 -3.71
C PRO A 168 25.17 -31.20 -2.96
N ASP A 169 26.21 -30.58 -3.51
CA ASP A 169 26.83 -29.37 -2.96
C ASP A 169 26.02 -28.09 -3.24
N ILE A 170 24.96 -28.14 -4.06
CA ILE A 170 24.05 -27.01 -4.31
C ILE A 170 22.98 -27.00 -3.22
N GLY A 171 23.17 -26.15 -2.21
CA GLY A 171 22.17 -25.94 -1.17
C GLY A 171 21.02 -25.01 -1.62
N PRO A 172 19.98 -24.86 -0.77
CA PRO A 172 18.81 -24.03 -1.07
C PRO A 172 19.15 -22.58 -1.43
N THR A 173 20.16 -21.99 -0.78
CA THR A 173 20.56 -20.60 -1.03
C THR A 173 21.46 -20.42 -2.25
N GLN A 174 21.78 -21.51 -2.96
CA GLN A 174 22.59 -21.52 -4.18
C GLN A 174 21.76 -21.72 -5.45
N VAL A 175 20.43 -21.79 -5.31
CA VAL A 175 19.48 -21.67 -6.42
C VAL A 175 19.01 -20.22 -6.51
N VAL A 176 19.35 -19.55 -7.60
CA VAL A 176 19.24 -18.09 -7.72
C VAL A 176 18.76 -17.67 -9.10
N GLY A 177 18.19 -16.47 -9.22
CA GLY A 177 17.95 -15.83 -10.51
C GLY A 177 19.18 -15.11 -11.03
N HIS A 178 19.22 -14.78 -12.31
CA HIS A 178 20.29 -13.94 -12.85
C HIS A 178 20.32 -12.55 -12.20
N ALA A 179 19.14 -11.98 -11.92
CA ALA A 179 18.98 -10.73 -11.18
C ALA A 179 19.63 -10.78 -9.79
N ASP A 180 19.70 -11.93 -9.13
CA ASP A 180 20.32 -12.04 -7.81
C ASP A 180 21.84 -11.88 -7.86
N ILE A 181 22.45 -12.43 -8.92
CA ILE A 181 23.89 -12.50 -9.08
C ILE A 181 24.46 -11.31 -9.86
N ALA A 182 23.60 -10.58 -10.57
CA ALA A 182 23.94 -9.40 -11.36
C ALA A 182 22.86 -8.29 -11.29
N PRO A 183 22.47 -7.82 -10.08
CA PRO A 183 21.28 -6.97 -9.88
C PRO A 183 21.28 -5.64 -10.64
N SER A 184 22.45 -5.03 -10.84
CA SER A 184 22.57 -3.76 -11.57
C SER A 184 22.56 -3.92 -13.09
N ARG A 185 22.53 -5.15 -13.60
CA ARG A 185 22.59 -5.44 -15.03
C ARG A 185 21.35 -6.18 -15.52
N GLU A 186 20.89 -7.15 -14.74
CA GLU A 186 19.86 -8.10 -15.15
C GLU A 186 18.66 -8.10 -14.20
N ASN A 187 17.49 -8.46 -14.72
CA ASN A 187 16.20 -8.46 -14.03
C ASN A 187 15.43 -9.78 -14.19
N ASP A 188 16.00 -10.78 -14.85
CA ASP A 188 15.44 -12.11 -15.02
C ASP A 188 15.74 -13.02 -13.81
N PRO A 189 14.87 -14.00 -13.49
CA PRO A 189 13.66 -14.39 -14.21
C PRO A 189 12.43 -13.50 -13.90
N GLY A 190 12.61 -12.38 -13.21
CA GLY A 190 11.55 -11.40 -12.94
C GLY A 190 10.57 -11.81 -11.83
N PRO A 191 9.67 -10.90 -11.43
CA PRO A 191 8.79 -11.09 -10.28
C PRO A 191 7.65 -12.09 -10.51
N ARG A 192 7.38 -12.52 -11.75
CA ARG A 192 6.37 -13.56 -12.03
C ARG A 192 6.94 -14.98 -12.00
N PHE A 193 8.24 -15.12 -11.79
CA PHE A 193 8.86 -16.43 -11.66
C PHE A 193 8.41 -17.13 -10.36
N PRO A 194 7.96 -18.40 -10.41
CA PRO A 194 7.26 -19.03 -9.30
C PRO A 194 8.21 -19.63 -8.25
N TRP A 195 9.06 -18.80 -7.64
CA TRP A 195 10.04 -19.21 -6.63
C TRP A 195 9.43 -20.04 -5.48
N TYR A 196 8.27 -19.64 -4.97
CA TYR A 196 7.60 -20.36 -3.89
C TYR A 196 7.14 -21.77 -4.32
N GLN A 197 6.70 -21.94 -5.58
CA GLN A 197 6.32 -23.24 -6.11
C GLN A 197 7.54 -24.17 -6.22
N LEU A 198 8.68 -23.65 -6.67
CA LEU A 198 9.95 -24.39 -6.68
C LEU A 198 10.36 -24.79 -5.27
N TYR A 199 10.27 -23.87 -4.30
CA TYR A 199 10.56 -24.18 -2.90
C TYR A 199 9.66 -25.27 -2.34
N GLN A 200 8.36 -25.24 -2.62
CA GLN A 200 7.43 -26.30 -2.24
C GLN A 200 7.80 -27.66 -2.85
N ALA A 201 8.43 -27.66 -4.02
CA ALA A 201 8.98 -28.85 -4.66
C ALA A 201 10.36 -29.25 -4.12
N GLY A 202 10.93 -28.53 -3.14
CA GLY A 202 12.24 -28.79 -2.56
C GLY A 202 13.41 -28.11 -3.28
N ILE A 203 13.15 -27.12 -4.12
CA ILE A 203 14.16 -26.41 -4.92
C ILE A 203 14.29 -24.97 -4.42
N GLY A 204 15.49 -24.58 -4.01
CA GLY A 204 15.79 -23.21 -3.60
C GLY A 204 15.32 -22.84 -2.20
N ALA A 205 15.52 -21.57 -1.84
CA ALA A 205 15.26 -21.05 -0.50
C ALA A 205 13.91 -20.33 -0.40
N TRP A 206 13.26 -20.42 0.76
CA TRP A 206 12.10 -19.59 1.12
C TRP A 206 11.99 -19.44 2.63
N TYR A 207 11.39 -18.34 3.09
CA TYR A 207 11.21 -18.04 4.51
C TYR A 207 9.99 -18.71 5.10
N ASP A 208 9.94 -18.76 6.43
CA ASP A 208 8.77 -19.21 7.18
C ASP A 208 7.95 -18.00 7.65
N ASN A 209 6.63 -18.02 7.42
CA ASN A 209 5.74 -16.88 7.71
C ASN A 209 5.75 -16.47 9.19
N GLU A 210 5.85 -17.44 10.12
CA GLU A 210 5.91 -17.16 11.55
C GLU A 210 7.18 -16.36 11.93
N THR A 211 8.31 -16.68 11.30
CA THR A 211 9.58 -15.96 11.52
C THR A 211 9.54 -14.56 10.90
N VAL A 212 8.88 -14.40 9.75
CA VAL A 212 8.63 -13.06 9.18
C VAL A 212 7.79 -12.22 10.13
N GLU A 213 6.72 -12.78 10.70
CA GLU A 213 5.87 -12.06 11.66
C GLU A 213 6.64 -11.68 12.93
N LYS A 214 7.46 -12.59 13.46
CA LYS A 214 8.39 -12.32 14.57
C LYS A 214 9.26 -11.09 14.29
N TYR A 215 9.91 -11.02 13.13
CA TYR A 215 10.74 -9.85 12.77
C TYR A 215 9.91 -8.60 12.46
N TRP A 216 8.73 -8.77 11.88
CA TRP A 216 7.80 -7.67 11.57
C TRP A 216 7.37 -6.92 12.83
N GLN A 217 7.07 -7.64 13.92
CA GLN A 217 6.74 -7.04 15.22
C GLN A 217 7.85 -6.11 15.75
N HIS A 218 9.12 -6.38 15.41
CA HIS A 218 10.24 -5.52 15.79
C HIS A 218 10.47 -4.38 14.78
N PHE A 219 10.58 -4.71 13.50
CA PHE A 219 11.02 -3.78 12.46
C PHE A 219 9.94 -2.79 12.02
N SER A 220 8.65 -3.10 12.25
CA SER A 220 7.55 -2.15 12.06
C SER A 220 7.60 -0.98 13.06
N VAL A 221 8.14 -1.20 14.26
CA VAL A 221 8.31 -0.16 15.30
C VAL A 221 9.59 0.62 15.07
N VAL A 222 10.72 -0.07 14.93
CA VAL A 222 12.02 0.55 14.64
C VAL A 222 12.70 -0.21 13.52
N LYS A 223 12.68 0.36 12.32
CA LYS A 223 13.31 -0.23 11.15
C LYS A 223 14.84 -0.36 11.32
N PRO A 224 15.46 -1.46 10.85
CA PRO A 224 16.91 -1.57 10.70
C PRO A 224 17.52 -0.39 9.95
N SER A 225 18.72 0.04 10.33
CA SER A 225 19.44 1.08 9.59
C SER A 225 19.83 0.58 8.19
N ILE A 226 20.08 1.51 7.26
CA ILE A 226 20.50 1.16 5.89
C ILE A 226 21.78 0.31 5.89
N VAL A 227 22.76 0.69 6.73
CA VAL A 227 24.00 -0.10 6.86
C VAL A 227 23.73 -1.52 7.38
N LEU A 228 22.75 -1.69 8.27
CA LEU A 228 22.40 -3.02 8.79
C LEU A 228 21.68 -3.85 7.71
N MET A 229 20.82 -3.23 6.91
CA MET A 229 20.18 -3.86 5.76
C MET A 229 21.20 -4.33 4.72
N GLN A 230 22.19 -3.49 4.38
CA GLN A 230 23.25 -3.88 3.44
C GLN A 230 24.12 -5.01 3.98
N LYS A 231 24.46 -4.99 5.28
CA LYS A 231 25.15 -6.12 5.92
C LYS A 231 24.32 -7.39 5.81
N ALA A 232 23.01 -7.32 6.10
CA ALA A 232 22.11 -8.47 6.01
C ALA A 232 22.02 -9.04 4.58
N LEU A 233 21.88 -8.18 3.56
CA LEU A 233 21.87 -8.59 2.14
C LEU A 233 23.19 -9.28 1.75
N ARG A 234 24.32 -8.70 2.17
CA ARG A 234 25.65 -9.29 1.93
C ARG A 234 25.82 -10.63 2.66
N ASP A 235 25.36 -10.72 3.89
CA ASP A 235 25.43 -11.92 4.72
C ASP A 235 24.57 -13.05 4.14
N TYR A 236 23.48 -12.71 3.43
CA TYR A 236 22.66 -13.66 2.70
C TYR A 236 23.33 -14.14 1.40
N GLY A 237 23.93 -13.23 0.62
CA GLY A 237 24.70 -13.62 -0.56
C GLY A 237 25.00 -12.52 -1.58
N TYR A 238 24.36 -11.35 -1.51
CA TYR A 238 24.47 -10.31 -2.53
C TYR A 238 25.81 -9.58 -2.48
N ASN A 239 26.28 -9.09 -3.64
CA ASN A 239 27.43 -8.18 -3.71
C ASN A 239 27.01 -6.76 -3.35
N VAL A 240 26.86 -6.48 -2.07
CA VAL A 240 26.56 -5.12 -1.60
C VAL A 240 27.57 -4.70 -0.55
N GLN A 241 28.16 -3.52 -0.75
CA GLN A 241 29.10 -2.95 0.20
C GLN A 241 28.35 -2.15 1.27
N PRO A 242 28.45 -2.50 2.57
CA PRO A 242 27.79 -1.74 3.61
C PRO A 242 28.33 -0.32 3.70
N SER A 243 27.42 0.64 3.56
CA SER A 243 27.61 2.06 3.75
C SER A 243 26.43 2.59 4.57
N ASN A 244 26.42 3.86 4.97
CA ASN A 244 25.21 4.42 5.60
C ASN A 244 24.30 5.13 4.59
N GLN A 245 24.49 4.86 3.29
CA GLN A 245 23.81 5.53 2.19
C GLN A 245 23.12 4.50 1.29
N LEU A 246 21.96 4.88 0.75
CA LEU A 246 21.28 4.11 -0.29
C LEU A 246 21.96 4.40 -1.64
N THR A 247 22.91 3.56 -2.01
CA THR A 247 23.58 3.64 -3.31
C THR A 247 22.73 2.98 -4.41
N PRO A 248 22.94 3.30 -5.71
CA PRO A 248 22.28 2.60 -6.81
C PRO A 248 22.39 1.08 -6.71
N GLN A 249 23.60 0.57 -6.43
CA GLN A 249 23.85 -0.85 -6.18
C GLN A 249 22.96 -1.44 -5.06
N THR A 250 22.69 -0.67 -4.00
CA THR A 250 21.81 -1.11 -2.90
C THR A 250 20.36 -1.19 -3.37
N LEU A 251 19.89 -0.21 -4.13
CA LEU A 251 18.53 -0.17 -4.67
C LEU A 251 18.29 -1.31 -5.65
N ASP A 252 19.23 -1.55 -6.57
CA ASP A 252 19.17 -2.67 -7.53
C ASP A 252 19.13 -4.02 -6.80
N THR A 253 19.97 -4.17 -5.76
CA THR A 253 20.01 -5.39 -4.94
C THR A 253 18.69 -5.61 -4.20
N LEU A 254 18.08 -4.55 -3.66
CA LEU A 254 16.78 -4.64 -2.98
C LEU A 254 15.67 -5.04 -3.97
N ASN A 255 15.69 -4.50 -5.19
CA ASN A 255 14.75 -4.89 -6.24
C ASN A 255 14.91 -6.37 -6.60
N ALA A 256 16.15 -6.85 -6.85
CA ALA A 256 16.41 -8.27 -7.13
C ALA A 256 15.92 -9.17 -6.00
N PHE A 257 16.27 -8.83 -4.75
CA PHE A 257 15.80 -9.54 -3.56
C PHE A 257 14.28 -9.60 -3.47
N GLN A 258 13.59 -8.49 -3.76
CA GLN A 258 12.13 -8.45 -3.75
C GLN A 258 11.53 -9.25 -4.90
N MET A 259 12.08 -9.21 -6.11
CA MET A 259 11.60 -10.05 -7.22
C MET A 259 11.69 -11.54 -6.87
N HIS A 260 12.71 -11.94 -6.11
CA HIS A 260 12.85 -13.32 -5.64
C HIS A 260 11.87 -13.66 -4.50
N PHE A 261 11.91 -12.91 -3.39
CA PHE A 261 11.25 -13.31 -2.12
C PHE A 261 9.97 -12.54 -1.80
N LEU A 262 9.71 -11.42 -2.46
CA LEU A 262 8.53 -10.55 -2.28
C LEU A 262 7.93 -10.15 -3.63
N PRO A 263 7.61 -11.09 -4.54
CA PRO A 263 7.24 -10.76 -5.92
C PRO A 263 5.98 -9.88 -6.05
N TRP A 264 5.12 -9.84 -5.02
CA TRP A 264 3.95 -8.96 -4.94
C TRP A 264 4.27 -7.54 -4.43
N HIS A 265 5.52 -7.27 -4.03
CA HIS A 265 5.95 -6.02 -3.38
C HIS A 265 7.38 -5.63 -3.80
N VAL A 266 7.58 -5.41 -5.10
CA VAL A 266 8.85 -4.95 -5.68
C VAL A 266 8.86 -3.41 -5.72
N SER A 267 9.28 -2.79 -4.63
CA SER A 267 9.34 -1.33 -4.45
C SER A 267 10.75 -0.74 -4.59
N GLY A 268 11.79 -1.57 -4.47
CA GLY A 268 13.18 -1.14 -4.30
C GLY A 268 13.48 -0.54 -2.92
N ASP A 269 12.49 -0.42 -2.05
CA ASP A 269 12.63 0.19 -0.73
C ASP A 269 13.11 -0.82 0.31
N ALA A 270 14.06 -0.41 1.16
CA ALA A 270 14.52 -1.21 2.30
C ALA A 270 13.49 -1.27 3.46
N ASP A 271 12.20 -1.37 3.20
CA ASP A 271 11.13 -1.24 4.21
C ASP A 271 11.11 -2.35 5.28
N ALA A 272 10.23 -2.20 6.27
CA ALA A 272 10.13 -3.15 7.38
C ALA A 272 9.77 -4.58 6.92
N ARG A 273 9.02 -4.72 5.81
CA ARG A 273 8.60 -6.02 5.29
C ARG A 273 9.77 -6.72 4.62
N THR A 274 10.49 -5.99 3.77
CA THR A 274 11.74 -6.42 3.12
C THR A 274 12.77 -6.82 4.17
N ALA A 275 12.93 -6.02 5.22
CA ALA A 275 13.80 -6.36 6.35
C ALA A 275 13.36 -7.65 7.06
N SER A 276 12.07 -7.82 7.31
CA SER A 276 11.55 -8.98 8.04
C SER A 276 11.74 -10.28 7.26
N VAL A 277 11.52 -10.25 5.95
CA VAL A 277 11.78 -11.39 5.06
C VAL A 277 13.26 -11.72 4.99
N LEU A 278 14.13 -10.71 4.81
CA LEU A 278 15.58 -10.91 4.76
C LEU A 278 16.12 -11.53 6.06
N PHE A 279 15.66 -11.03 7.22
CA PHE A 279 16.09 -11.57 8.50
C PHE A 279 15.49 -12.95 8.80
N ALA A 280 14.29 -13.25 8.34
CA ALA A 280 13.72 -14.59 8.43
C ALA A 280 14.51 -15.60 7.59
N LEU A 281 14.94 -15.23 6.38
CA LEU A 281 15.83 -16.04 5.54
C LEU A 281 17.19 -16.25 6.22
N LEU A 282 17.77 -15.19 6.79
CA LEU A 282 19.03 -15.29 7.53
C LEU A 282 18.87 -16.16 8.79
N GLU A 283 17.76 -16.10 9.52
CA GLU A 283 17.53 -16.97 10.67
C GLU A 283 17.47 -18.44 10.26
N LYS A 284 16.80 -18.73 9.14
CA LYS A 284 16.63 -20.10 8.65
C LYS A 284 17.91 -20.69 8.07
N TYR A 285 18.66 -19.92 7.30
CA TYR A 285 19.81 -20.45 6.54
C TYR A 285 21.19 -20.03 7.09
N PHE A 286 21.24 -18.96 7.89
CA PHE A 286 22.49 -18.40 8.45
C PHE A 286 22.32 -17.92 9.91
N PRO A 287 21.88 -18.78 10.85
CA PRO A 287 21.47 -18.38 12.20
C PRO A 287 22.57 -17.63 12.98
N GLU A 288 23.84 -18.00 12.77
CA GLU A 288 24.97 -17.31 13.41
C GLU A 288 25.13 -15.86 12.91
N LYS A 289 24.93 -15.62 11.61
CA LYS A 289 25.01 -14.28 11.03
C LYS A 289 23.84 -13.41 11.51
N VAL A 290 22.61 -13.96 11.54
CA VAL A 290 21.45 -13.19 12.01
C VAL A 290 21.59 -12.81 13.49
N ALA A 291 22.15 -13.69 14.33
CA ALA A 291 22.38 -13.40 15.73
C ALA A 291 23.30 -12.18 15.92
N GLN A 292 24.38 -12.09 15.13
CA GLN A 292 25.29 -10.95 15.15
C GLN A 292 24.63 -9.65 14.66
N LEU A 293 23.82 -9.73 13.61
CA LEU A 293 23.06 -8.59 13.07
C LEU A 293 22.02 -8.09 14.08
N MET A 294 21.33 -9.00 14.76
CA MET A 294 20.33 -8.64 15.78
C MET A 294 20.97 -8.05 17.03
N GLN A 295 22.16 -8.51 17.42
CA GLN A 295 22.93 -7.85 18.48
C GLN A 295 23.26 -6.40 18.11
N GLN A 296 23.71 -6.14 16.88
CA GLN A 296 23.96 -4.78 16.38
C GLN A 296 22.68 -3.94 16.33
N TYR A 297 21.56 -4.53 15.91
CA TYR A 297 20.24 -3.88 15.90
C TYR A 297 19.86 -3.41 17.32
N HIS A 298 19.90 -4.29 18.31
CA HIS A 298 19.54 -3.95 19.69
C HIS A 298 20.50 -2.94 20.33
N GLN A 299 21.80 -3.02 20.01
CA GLN A 299 22.78 -2.01 20.46
C GLN A 299 22.50 -0.63 19.83
N ALA A 300 22.14 -0.59 18.55
CA ALA A 300 21.76 0.64 17.86
C ALA A 300 20.46 1.22 18.44
N GLN A 301 19.48 0.40 18.80
CA GLN A 301 18.28 0.86 19.49
C GLN A 301 18.59 1.52 20.85
N LYS A 302 19.57 1.00 21.60
CA LYS A 302 20.02 1.60 22.86
C LYS A 302 20.81 2.90 22.69
N ARG A 303 21.42 3.13 21.52
CA ARG A 303 22.25 4.30 21.21
C ARG A 303 21.58 5.35 20.31
N SER A 304 20.45 5.03 19.68
CA SER A 304 19.81 5.90 18.69
C SER A 304 18.95 6.96 19.35
N THR A 305 19.56 8.11 19.69
CA THR A 305 18.89 9.38 19.41
C THR A 305 18.90 9.52 17.88
N LYS A 306 17.76 9.27 17.22
CA LYS A 306 17.58 9.72 15.83
C LYS A 306 18.05 11.17 15.76
N PRO A 307 18.79 11.59 14.72
CA PRO A 307 19.07 13.01 14.54
C PRO A 307 17.74 13.74 14.52
N ILE A 308 17.52 14.59 15.53
CA ILE A 308 16.30 15.39 15.64
C ILE A 308 16.32 16.29 14.41
N LYS A 309 15.30 16.18 13.57
CA LYS A 309 15.13 17.05 12.41
C LYS A 309 14.19 18.19 12.79
N PRO A 310 14.42 19.41 12.30
CA PRO A 310 13.47 20.51 12.43
C PRO A 310 12.07 20.07 11.96
N LEU A 311 11.05 20.32 12.77
CA LEU A 311 9.66 20.04 12.39
C LEU A 311 9.15 21.17 11.52
N VAL A 312 9.29 21.05 10.20
CA VAL A 312 8.80 22.07 9.24
C VAL A 312 7.34 22.44 9.52
N ASN A 313 6.49 21.44 9.75
CA ASN A 313 5.10 21.64 10.18
C ASN A 313 4.88 21.09 11.59
N ALA A 314 4.18 21.87 12.39
CA ALA A 314 3.77 21.59 13.75
C ALA A 314 2.39 22.23 13.97
N GLN A 315 1.62 21.75 14.95
CA GLN A 315 0.36 22.42 15.32
C GLN A 315 0.63 23.79 15.95
N VAL A 316 1.77 23.92 16.62
CA VAL A 316 2.21 25.16 17.28
C VAL A 316 3.70 25.31 17.06
N ILE A 317 4.09 26.50 16.59
CA ILE A 317 5.47 26.97 16.49
C ILE A 317 5.53 28.28 17.30
N ALA A 318 6.24 28.27 18.42
CA ALA A 318 6.32 29.42 19.33
C ALA A 318 7.78 29.83 19.52
N ARG A 319 8.14 31.04 19.04
CA ARG A 319 9.46 31.64 19.24
C ARG A 319 9.44 32.50 20.51
N VAL A 320 10.42 32.31 21.38
CA VAL A 320 10.57 33.09 22.62
C VAL A 320 12.00 33.65 22.66
N PRO A 321 12.16 34.99 22.76
CA PRO A 321 11.11 36.01 22.75
C PRO A 321 10.39 36.09 21.38
N ALA A 322 9.13 36.51 21.42
CA ALA A 322 8.33 36.69 20.20
C ALA A 322 8.95 37.76 19.28
N VAL A 323 8.83 37.58 17.95
CA VAL A 323 9.40 38.51 16.96
C VAL A 323 8.86 39.93 17.12
N ASN A 324 7.57 40.05 17.42
CA ASN A 324 6.89 41.33 17.68
C ASN A 324 6.15 41.24 19.02
N PRO A 325 6.84 41.44 20.16
CA PRO A 325 6.25 41.25 21.47
C PRO A 325 5.25 42.37 21.78
N SER A 326 4.14 42.02 22.43
CA SER A 326 3.21 42.99 23.01
C SER A 326 3.85 43.64 24.25
N SER A 327 3.45 44.89 24.55
CA SER A 327 3.76 45.53 25.84
C SER A 327 3.14 44.81 27.04
N ARG A 328 2.14 43.93 26.81
CA ARG A 328 1.55 43.08 27.84
C ARG A 328 2.38 41.82 27.98
N ALA A 329 3.23 41.75 29.02
CA ALA A 329 4.15 40.62 29.23
C ALA A 329 3.47 39.23 29.12
N LEU A 330 2.27 39.12 29.69
CA LEU A 330 1.54 37.86 29.82
C LEU A 330 0.93 37.31 28.51
N VAL A 331 1.22 37.86 27.33
CA VAL A 331 0.72 37.32 26.05
C VAL A 331 1.84 36.85 25.12
N ASN A 332 3.10 36.99 25.52
CA ASN A 332 4.25 36.80 24.62
C ASN A 332 4.88 35.40 24.69
N ASP A 333 4.64 34.66 25.76
CA ASP A 333 5.48 33.51 26.19
C ASP A 333 4.66 32.25 26.54
N ARG A 334 3.40 32.21 26.13
CA ARG A 334 2.46 31.13 26.48
C ARG A 334 1.51 30.81 25.34
N GLY A 335 0.97 29.61 25.37
CA GLY A 335 -0.05 29.21 24.41
C GLY A 335 -0.64 27.85 24.74
N THR A 336 -1.38 27.30 23.77
CA THR A 336 -2.06 26.01 23.90
C THR A 336 -1.73 25.10 22.75
N PHE A 337 -1.68 23.79 23.01
CA PHE A 337 -1.53 22.74 22.01
C PHE A 337 -2.45 21.56 22.36
N ARG A 338 -2.81 20.75 21.37
CA ARG A 338 -3.57 19.52 21.56
C ARG A 338 -2.63 18.35 21.84
N ALA A 339 -2.94 17.54 22.85
CA ALA A 339 -2.27 16.28 23.11
C ALA A 339 -3.22 15.35 23.86
N TYR A 340 -2.76 14.11 24.08
CA TYR A 340 -3.49 13.10 24.84
C TYR A 340 -2.69 12.69 26.05
N ARG A 341 -3.38 12.30 27.13
CA ARG A 341 -2.77 11.86 28.38
C ARG A 341 -1.80 10.72 28.09
N GLY A 342 -0.57 10.82 28.61
CA GLY A 342 0.45 9.79 28.37
C GLY A 342 1.15 9.89 27.01
N HIS A 343 0.87 10.92 26.21
CA HIS A 343 1.43 11.16 24.89
C HIS A 343 1.90 12.61 24.72
N GLY A 344 2.52 12.91 23.58
CA GLY A 344 2.96 14.28 23.23
C GLY A 344 4.46 14.46 23.29
N GLU A 345 4.94 15.37 22.44
CA GLU A 345 6.35 15.67 22.28
C GLU A 345 6.54 17.18 22.14
N LEU A 346 7.70 17.66 22.57
CA LEU A 346 8.19 19.02 22.35
C LEU A 346 9.55 18.94 21.66
N ILE A 347 9.69 19.63 20.53
CA ILE A 347 11.00 19.91 19.95
C ILE A 347 11.39 21.34 20.27
N ILE A 348 12.61 21.53 20.77
CA ILE A 348 13.22 22.84 21.00
C ILE A 348 14.31 23.03 19.95
N GLU A 349 14.17 24.07 19.14
CA GLU A 349 15.24 24.60 18.28
C GLU A 349 15.88 25.74 19.04
N ASN A 350 17.08 25.50 19.58
CA ASN A 350 17.80 26.51 20.32
C ASN A 350 18.57 27.41 19.36
N ASP A 351 18.34 28.72 19.41
CA ASP A 351 19.15 29.66 18.65
C ASP A 351 20.47 29.85 19.42
N ASP A 352 20.39 30.50 20.59
CA ASP A 352 21.54 30.91 21.40
C ASP A 352 21.28 30.94 22.92
N ALA A 353 20.13 30.41 23.38
CA ALA A 353 19.87 30.33 24.82
C ALA A 353 20.80 29.31 25.49
N ILE A 354 21.23 29.63 26.70
CA ILE A 354 22.01 28.78 27.62
C ILE A 354 21.07 28.05 28.58
N SER A 355 19.97 28.68 28.99
CA SER A 355 18.94 28.05 29.82
C SER A 355 17.57 28.66 29.57
N ALA A 356 16.51 27.90 29.91
CA ALA A 356 15.13 28.35 29.86
C ALA A 356 14.23 27.52 30.78
N ASP A 357 13.20 28.14 31.35
CA ASP A 357 12.20 27.47 32.15
C ASP A 357 10.94 27.21 31.31
N ILE A 358 10.66 25.94 31.01
CA ILE A 358 9.48 25.56 30.23
C ILE A 358 8.51 24.80 31.14
N TYR A 359 7.24 25.19 31.10
CA TYR A 359 6.15 24.59 31.87
C TYR A 359 5.10 24.03 30.92
N ILE A 360 4.61 22.83 31.22
CA ILE A 360 3.49 22.19 30.53
C ILE A 360 2.39 21.95 31.56
N ASN A 361 1.19 22.50 31.33
CA ASN A 361 0.08 22.46 32.29
C ASN A 361 0.47 22.93 33.70
N GLY A 362 1.37 23.92 33.80
CA GLY A 362 1.87 24.46 35.08
C GLY A 362 3.04 23.70 35.69
N GLU A 363 3.42 22.54 35.14
CA GLU A 363 4.53 21.74 35.65
C GLU A 363 5.81 21.98 34.84
N LYS A 364 6.90 22.37 35.53
CA LYS A 364 8.21 22.58 34.90
C LYS A 364 8.75 21.28 34.31
N ILE A 365 9.31 21.33 33.10
CA ILE A 365 10.02 20.22 32.48
C ILE A 365 11.53 20.36 32.73
N ASN A 366 12.21 19.22 32.89
CA ASN A 366 13.65 19.17 32.98
C ASN A 366 14.22 19.14 31.55
N ILE A 367 14.83 20.23 31.14
CA ILE A 367 15.55 20.34 29.87
C ILE A 367 17.07 20.31 30.12
N ALA A 368 17.85 20.13 29.05
CA ALA A 368 19.30 20.20 29.13
C ALA A 368 19.75 21.56 29.68
N ASP A 369 20.72 21.53 30.59
CA ASP A 369 21.35 22.69 31.22
C ASP A 369 22.86 22.44 31.29
N PRO A 370 23.70 23.15 30.51
CA PRO A 370 23.32 24.22 29.59
C PRO A 370 22.71 23.71 28.26
N LEU A 371 21.85 24.52 27.67
CA LEU A 371 21.49 24.42 26.26
C LEU A 371 22.69 24.82 25.38
N THR A 372 22.85 24.13 24.26
CA THR A 372 23.95 24.30 23.31
C THR A 372 23.42 25.05 22.09
N HIS A 373 24.19 26.02 21.62
CA HIS A 373 23.88 26.84 20.44
C HIS A 373 23.57 25.97 19.21
N GLN A 374 22.53 26.32 18.45
CA GLN A 374 22.09 25.62 17.23
C GLN A 374 21.77 24.13 17.38
N GLN A 375 21.54 23.66 18.62
CA GLN A 375 21.19 22.27 18.89
C GLN A 375 19.67 22.08 18.93
N LEU A 376 19.22 20.93 18.43
CA LEU A 376 17.85 20.47 18.54
C LEU A 376 17.70 19.54 19.75
N TYR A 377 16.62 19.73 20.49
CA TYR A 377 16.24 18.88 21.61
C TYR A 377 14.83 18.33 21.43
N GLN A 378 14.60 17.08 21.83
CA GLN A 378 13.29 16.43 21.79
C GLN A 378 12.95 15.91 23.17
N TYR A 379 11.82 16.34 23.71
CA TYR A 379 11.34 15.96 25.04
C TYR A 379 9.98 15.29 24.93
N SER A 380 9.80 14.19 25.65
CA SER A 380 8.48 13.59 25.83
C SER A 380 7.66 14.41 26.83
N LEU A 381 6.41 14.71 26.48
CA LEU A 381 5.46 15.40 27.34
C LEU A 381 4.50 14.45 28.06
N ALA A 382 4.64 13.14 27.84
CA ALA A 382 3.70 12.11 28.28
C ALA A 382 3.29 12.19 29.76
N LYS A 383 4.22 12.58 30.65
CA LYS A 383 3.95 12.68 32.09
C LYS A 383 3.06 13.87 32.48
N ARG A 384 2.95 14.88 31.62
CA ARG A 384 2.34 16.18 31.94
C ARG A 384 1.12 16.52 31.08
N THR A 385 0.88 15.76 30.02
CA THR A 385 -0.25 15.98 29.12
C THR A 385 -1.55 15.41 29.65
N ARG A 386 -2.65 16.05 29.26
CA ARG A 386 -4.04 15.62 29.46
C ARG A 386 -4.75 15.53 28.11
N ASN A 387 -5.90 14.85 28.06
CA ASN A 387 -6.69 14.73 26.84
C ASN A 387 -7.21 16.09 26.38
N GLY A 388 -7.04 16.38 25.08
CA GLY A 388 -7.49 17.61 24.46
C GLY A 388 -6.48 18.76 24.62
N VAL A 389 -6.94 19.90 25.12
CA VAL A 389 -6.16 21.15 25.16
C VAL A 389 -5.21 21.18 26.36
N ASN A 390 -3.94 21.42 26.08
CA ASN A 390 -2.82 21.56 27.02
C ASN A 390 -2.23 22.96 26.91
N THR A 391 -1.62 23.47 27.98
CA THR A 391 -0.95 24.78 27.99
C THR A 391 0.56 24.64 28.05
N PHE A 392 1.27 25.61 27.46
CA PHE A 392 2.71 25.79 27.68
C PHE A 392 3.02 27.23 28.12
N LYS A 393 4.11 27.41 28.85
CA LYS A 393 4.66 28.71 29.27
C LYS A 393 6.19 28.63 29.28
N VAL A 394 6.86 29.68 28.83
CA VAL A 394 8.34 29.77 28.79
C VAL A 394 8.78 31.01 29.58
N GLU A 395 9.73 30.87 30.49
CA GLU A 395 10.28 31.95 31.32
C GLU A 395 11.80 31.83 31.44
N ASN A 396 12.46 32.84 31.99
CA ASN A 396 13.89 32.81 32.34
C ASN A 396 14.82 32.34 31.21
N VAL A 397 14.57 32.79 29.97
CA VAL A 397 15.47 32.53 28.84
C VAL A 397 16.74 33.37 29.02
N MET A 398 17.88 32.71 29.17
CA MET A 398 19.17 33.35 29.45
C MET A 398 20.20 33.03 28.36
N PRO A 399 21.14 33.94 28.04
CA PRO A 399 21.21 35.33 28.53
C PRO A 399 20.05 36.19 27.99
N GLU A 400 19.85 37.37 28.57
CA GLU A 400 18.82 38.31 28.09
C GLU A 400 19.03 38.61 26.59
N GLY A 401 17.96 38.49 25.81
CA GLY A 401 18.00 38.63 24.35
C GLY A 401 18.17 37.32 23.58
N ALA A 402 18.56 36.22 24.24
CA ALA A 402 18.67 34.91 23.61
C ALA A 402 17.30 34.31 23.26
N GLY A 403 17.27 33.43 22.26
CA GLY A 403 16.05 32.88 21.68
C GLY A 403 16.03 31.37 21.55
N LEU A 404 14.81 30.83 21.57
CA LEU A 404 14.52 29.44 21.22
C LEU A 404 13.13 29.31 20.59
N THR A 405 12.93 28.25 19.81
CA THR A 405 11.66 27.94 19.15
C THR A 405 11.12 26.60 19.64
N LEU A 406 9.90 26.62 20.20
CA LEU A 406 9.17 25.41 20.60
C LEU A 406 8.30 24.95 19.43
N ARG A 407 8.37 23.66 19.12
CA ARG A 407 7.52 23.01 18.13
C ARG A 407 6.78 21.84 18.75
N PHE A 408 5.45 21.87 18.65
CA PHE A 408 4.57 20.80 19.13
C PHE A 408 4.02 20.05 17.90
N PRO A 409 4.34 18.76 17.69
CA PRO A 409 3.75 17.96 16.62
C PRO A 409 2.24 17.78 16.80
N TYR A 410 1.52 17.51 15.72
CA TYR A 410 0.13 17.05 15.80
C TYR A 410 0.05 15.67 16.47
N PRO A 411 -1.00 15.39 17.27
CA PRO A 411 -1.20 14.06 17.83
C PRO A 411 -1.31 12.98 16.76
N THR A 412 -0.88 11.76 17.09
CA THR A 412 -1.07 10.56 16.26
C THR A 412 -1.94 9.56 17.00
N LEU A 413 -2.57 8.64 16.26
CA LEU A 413 -3.21 7.50 16.88
C LEU A 413 -2.16 6.63 17.59
N SER A 414 -2.51 6.15 18.77
CA SER A 414 -1.69 5.17 19.49
C SER A 414 -2.40 3.83 19.58
N ASN A 415 -1.63 2.75 19.43
CA ASN A 415 -2.11 1.37 19.58
C ASN A 415 -2.06 0.87 21.04
N ARG A 416 -1.84 1.76 22.02
CA ARG A 416 -1.85 1.35 23.42
C ARG A 416 -3.28 1.08 23.85
N GLN A 417 -3.54 -0.14 24.31
CA GLN A 417 -4.75 -0.46 25.06
C GLN A 417 -4.79 0.43 26.30
N SER A 418 -5.67 1.42 26.32
CA SER A 418 -5.98 2.12 27.56
C SER A 418 -7.49 2.31 27.66
N THR A 419 -8.01 1.82 28.78
CA THR A 419 -9.43 1.65 29.16
C THR A 419 -10.21 0.59 28.37
N HIS A 420 -10.60 -0.48 29.06
CA HIS A 420 -11.56 -1.46 28.57
C HIS A 420 -12.95 -0.82 28.65
N ILE A 421 -13.42 -0.29 27.52
CA ILE A 421 -14.79 0.16 27.34
C ILE A 421 -15.59 -1.06 26.89
N ASN A 422 -16.70 -1.35 27.56
CA ASN A 422 -17.56 -2.47 27.20
C ASN A 422 -18.37 -2.11 25.94
N PHE A 423 -18.25 -2.92 24.90
CA PHE A 423 -18.99 -2.80 23.64
C PHE A 423 -19.89 -4.01 23.36
N ASP A 424 -20.20 -4.82 24.38
CA ASP A 424 -20.93 -6.08 24.25
C ASP A 424 -22.29 -5.88 23.57
N ALA A 425 -23.06 -4.86 23.95
CA ALA A 425 -24.34 -4.57 23.29
C ALA A 425 -24.19 -4.24 21.78
N VAL A 426 -23.08 -3.60 21.39
CA VAL A 426 -22.76 -3.35 19.97
C VAL A 426 -22.43 -4.66 19.27
N ASP A 427 -21.62 -5.50 19.92
CA ASP A 427 -21.18 -6.79 19.39
C ASP A 427 -22.35 -7.77 19.26
N GLU A 428 -23.24 -7.83 20.25
CA GLU A 428 -24.47 -8.62 20.25
C GLU A 428 -25.39 -8.21 19.10
N LEU A 429 -25.69 -6.92 18.95
CA LEU A 429 -26.55 -6.43 17.86
C LEU A 429 -26.01 -6.85 16.48
N ILE A 430 -24.72 -6.61 16.21
CA ILE A 430 -24.13 -6.90 14.90
C ILE A 430 -24.09 -8.42 14.65
N ASN A 431 -23.71 -9.22 15.65
CA ASN A 431 -23.64 -10.68 15.51
C ASN A 431 -25.02 -11.31 15.33
N ASP A 432 -26.04 -10.83 16.06
CA ASP A 432 -27.41 -11.30 15.90
C ASP A 432 -27.94 -10.99 14.49
N GLU A 433 -27.66 -9.82 13.96
CA GLU A 433 -28.05 -9.49 12.59
C GLU A 433 -27.32 -10.31 11.53
N ILE A 434 -26.05 -10.67 11.78
CA ILE A 434 -25.30 -11.58 10.89
C ILE A 434 -25.91 -12.98 10.89
N ASN A 435 -26.25 -13.50 12.08
CA ASN A 435 -26.95 -14.78 12.23
C ASN A 435 -28.30 -14.77 11.48
N ASN A 436 -28.96 -13.60 11.43
CA ASN A 436 -30.23 -13.41 10.74
C ASN A 436 -30.12 -13.01 9.26
N GLY A 437 -28.90 -12.92 8.69
CA GLY A 437 -28.72 -12.75 7.25
C GLY A 437 -27.83 -11.59 6.82
N PHE A 438 -27.52 -10.64 7.69
CA PHE A 438 -26.60 -9.54 7.39
C PHE A 438 -25.22 -10.09 6.97
N PRO A 439 -24.54 -9.50 5.98
CA PRO A 439 -23.34 -10.11 5.40
C PRO A 439 -22.11 -9.97 6.31
N GLY A 440 -21.69 -8.74 6.61
CA GLY A 440 -20.52 -8.49 7.44
C GLY A 440 -20.21 -7.00 7.63
N ALA A 441 -19.31 -6.72 8.56
CA ALA A 441 -18.91 -5.37 8.93
C ALA A 441 -17.49 -5.30 9.49
N VAL A 442 -16.88 -4.11 9.43
CA VAL A 442 -15.74 -3.72 10.25
C VAL A 442 -16.08 -2.41 10.95
N LEU A 443 -15.90 -2.38 12.27
CA LEU A 443 -16.14 -1.22 13.12
C LEU A 443 -14.83 -0.75 13.75
N ALA A 444 -14.49 0.52 13.55
CA ALA A 444 -13.47 1.22 14.32
C ALA A 444 -14.09 2.36 15.14
N VAL A 445 -13.66 2.48 16.40
CA VAL A 445 -14.02 3.58 17.30
C VAL A 445 -12.73 4.23 17.80
N VAL A 446 -12.57 5.52 17.49
CA VAL A 446 -11.45 6.36 17.92
C VAL A 446 -11.91 7.26 19.06
N LYS A 447 -11.14 7.31 20.15
CA LYS A 447 -11.41 8.19 21.29
C LYS A 447 -10.09 8.66 21.88
N HIS A 448 -9.94 9.96 22.10
CA HIS A 448 -8.73 10.51 22.75
C HIS A 448 -7.42 10.09 22.08
N GLY A 449 -7.37 10.06 20.74
CA GLY A 449 -6.19 9.66 19.98
C GLY A 449 -5.87 8.17 20.04
N GLN A 450 -6.85 7.32 20.36
CA GLN A 450 -6.67 5.87 20.44
C GLN A 450 -7.78 5.16 19.69
N ILE A 451 -7.45 4.06 19.01
CA ILE A 451 -8.45 3.14 18.48
C ILE A 451 -8.87 2.23 19.64
N ILE A 452 -10.01 2.55 20.28
CA ILE A 452 -10.53 1.82 21.44
C ILE A 452 -11.36 0.60 21.07
N LYS A 453 -11.78 0.51 19.80
CA LYS A 453 -12.37 -0.69 19.20
C LYS A 453 -11.94 -0.80 17.75
N LEU A 454 -11.52 -2.00 17.34
CA LEU A 454 -11.36 -2.41 15.95
C LEU A 454 -11.82 -3.86 15.87
N SER A 455 -13.02 -4.08 15.32
CA SER A 455 -13.67 -5.39 15.32
C SER A 455 -14.25 -5.69 13.95
N GLN A 456 -14.13 -6.95 13.53
CA GLN A 456 -14.63 -7.49 12.28
C GLN A 456 -15.72 -8.53 12.55
N TYR A 457 -16.72 -8.56 11.68
CA TYR A 457 -17.90 -9.40 11.84
C TYR A 457 -18.33 -10.00 10.50
N GLY A 458 -18.76 -11.26 10.52
CA GLY A 458 -19.37 -11.92 9.36
C GLY A 458 -18.41 -12.17 8.20
N ASP A 459 -18.92 -12.00 6.98
CA ASP A 459 -18.25 -12.41 5.74
C ASP A 459 -18.06 -11.23 4.78
N ALA A 460 -16.86 -11.10 4.22
CA ALA A 460 -16.54 -10.17 3.12
C ALA A 460 -17.23 -10.58 1.80
N LYS A 461 -17.52 -11.88 1.62
CA LYS A 461 -18.32 -12.42 0.51
C LYS A 461 -19.09 -13.66 0.98
N LYS A 462 -20.42 -13.60 0.89
CA LYS A 462 -21.37 -14.59 1.42
C LYS A 462 -22.14 -15.35 0.34
N TYR A 463 -22.38 -14.72 -0.81
CA TYR A 463 -23.25 -15.26 -1.85
C TYR A 463 -22.53 -15.44 -3.21
N HIS A 464 -23.03 -16.40 -3.98
CA HIS A 464 -22.85 -16.47 -5.44
C HIS A 464 -23.71 -15.39 -6.14
N SER A 465 -23.51 -15.20 -7.45
CA SER A 465 -24.28 -14.22 -8.23
C SER A 465 -25.76 -14.56 -8.34
N ASP A 466 -26.12 -15.85 -8.33
CA ASP A 466 -27.51 -16.32 -8.35
C ASP A 466 -28.26 -16.13 -7.02
N GLY A 467 -27.61 -15.62 -5.98
CA GLY A 467 -28.22 -15.43 -4.66
C GLY A 467 -28.08 -16.63 -3.73
N THR A 468 -27.49 -17.74 -4.17
CA THR A 468 -27.21 -18.89 -3.30
C THR A 468 -26.03 -18.62 -2.38
N LEU A 469 -26.04 -19.23 -1.18
CA LEU A 469 -24.95 -19.10 -0.22
C LEU A 469 -23.71 -19.85 -0.70
N LEU A 470 -22.54 -19.25 -0.48
CA LEU A 470 -21.26 -19.94 -0.68
C LEU A 470 -21.11 -21.05 0.36
N ALA A 471 -20.68 -22.24 -0.06
CA ALA A 471 -20.34 -23.33 0.86
C ALA A 471 -19.20 -22.95 1.83
N LYS A 472 -18.28 -22.09 1.37
CA LYS A 472 -17.21 -21.49 2.17
C LYS A 472 -17.17 -19.98 1.92
N PRO A 473 -17.91 -19.17 2.69
CA PRO A 473 -17.85 -17.72 2.60
C PRO A 473 -16.44 -17.17 2.85
N GLN A 474 -16.11 -16.06 2.20
CA GLN A 474 -14.88 -15.32 2.47
C GLN A 474 -15.07 -14.55 3.79
N LYS A 475 -14.34 -14.92 4.84
CA LYS A 475 -14.44 -14.29 6.16
C LYS A 475 -14.00 -12.83 6.14
N MET A 476 -14.69 -11.99 6.90
CA MET A 476 -14.31 -10.59 7.10
C MET A 476 -13.01 -10.49 7.89
N GLN A 477 -12.09 -9.63 7.45
CA GLN A 477 -10.85 -9.30 8.16
C GLN A 477 -10.85 -7.83 8.58
N ALA A 478 -10.13 -7.48 9.65
CA ALA A 478 -10.05 -6.09 10.15
C ALA A 478 -9.45 -5.11 9.12
N ASP A 479 -8.62 -5.61 8.20
CA ASP A 479 -7.97 -4.88 7.12
C ASP A 479 -8.68 -5.05 5.75
N THR A 480 -9.91 -5.57 5.73
CA THR A 480 -10.69 -5.68 4.48
C THR A 480 -10.95 -4.30 3.89
N LEU A 481 -10.69 -4.14 2.59
CA LEU A 481 -11.04 -2.92 1.85
C LEU A 481 -12.53 -2.92 1.51
N PHE A 482 -13.16 -1.75 1.64
CA PHE A 482 -14.55 -1.53 1.25
C PHE A 482 -14.63 -0.44 0.20
N ASP A 483 -15.53 -0.58 -0.77
CA ASP A 483 -16.05 0.57 -1.51
C ASP A 483 -16.81 1.45 -0.53
N ILE A 484 -16.27 2.62 -0.21
CA ILE A 484 -16.86 3.51 0.80
C ILE A 484 -17.97 4.39 0.22
N ALA A 485 -18.30 4.24 -1.07
CA ALA A 485 -19.33 4.96 -1.79
C ALA A 485 -19.24 6.48 -1.55
N SER A 486 -20.32 7.14 -1.16
CA SER A 486 -20.35 8.59 -0.94
C SER A 486 -19.42 9.11 0.18
N ASN A 487 -18.81 8.27 1.02
CA ASN A 487 -17.71 8.75 1.87
C ASN A 487 -16.50 9.22 1.03
N SER A 488 -16.38 8.79 -0.23
CA SER A 488 -15.39 9.31 -1.21
C SER A 488 -15.46 10.82 -1.35
N LYS A 489 -16.68 11.39 -1.31
CA LYS A 489 -16.90 12.84 -1.34
C LYS A 489 -16.09 13.53 -0.26
N MET A 490 -16.06 12.95 0.93
CA MET A 490 -15.41 13.53 2.10
C MET A 490 -13.92 13.26 2.08
N PHE A 491 -13.52 11.99 2.02
CA PHE A 491 -12.13 11.58 2.25
C PHE A 491 -11.22 11.71 1.03
N ALA A 492 -11.78 11.90 -0.17
CA ALA A 492 -11.01 12.31 -1.36
C ALA A 492 -11.28 13.77 -1.72
N THR A 493 -12.46 14.08 -2.27
CA THR A 493 -12.72 15.40 -2.86
C THR A 493 -12.73 16.52 -1.83
N ASN A 494 -13.40 16.37 -0.68
CA ASN A 494 -13.47 17.43 0.32
C ASN A 494 -12.12 17.68 1.00
N PHE A 495 -11.35 16.62 1.29
CA PHE A 495 -9.96 16.75 1.76
C PHE A 495 -9.08 17.49 0.75
N ALA A 496 -9.20 17.16 -0.54
CA ALA A 496 -8.47 17.86 -1.59
C ALA A 496 -8.85 19.34 -1.68
N LEU A 497 -10.14 19.67 -1.60
CA LEU A 497 -10.61 21.07 -1.61
C LEU A 497 -10.16 21.85 -0.37
N MET A 498 -10.21 21.27 0.83
CA MET A 498 -9.71 21.90 2.06
C MET A 498 -8.19 22.17 1.98
N ARG A 499 -7.44 21.23 1.40
CA ARG A 499 -6.02 21.42 1.14
C ARG A 499 -5.77 22.56 0.15
N LEU A 500 -6.43 22.54 -1.01
CA LEU A 500 -6.31 23.60 -2.03
C LEU A 500 -6.73 24.98 -1.50
N ALA A 501 -7.72 25.03 -0.60
CA ALA A 501 -8.12 26.26 0.07
C ALA A 501 -7.04 26.75 1.06
N SER A 502 -6.43 25.85 1.82
CA SER A 502 -5.32 26.17 2.73
C SER A 502 -4.07 26.65 1.98
N GLU A 503 -3.86 26.16 0.76
CA GLU A 503 -2.79 26.60 -0.15
C GLU A 503 -3.13 27.93 -0.87
N GLY A 504 -4.31 28.51 -0.63
CA GLY A 504 -4.77 29.75 -1.29
C GLY A 504 -5.15 29.58 -2.76
N LYS A 505 -5.21 28.34 -3.27
CA LYS A 505 -5.56 28.04 -4.67
C LYS A 505 -7.07 27.99 -4.90
N LEU A 506 -7.86 27.78 -3.85
CA LEU A 506 -9.30 27.70 -3.88
C LEU A 506 -9.93 28.70 -2.89
N ASP A 507 -10.93 29.41 -3.34
CA ASP A 507 -11.83 30.23 -2.54
C ASP A 507 -13.25 29.72 -2.79
N VAL A 508 -13.89 29.22 -1.73
CA VAL A 508 -15.20 28.57 -1.84
C VAL A 508 -16.33 29.54 -2.18
N GLU A 509 -16.15 30.85 -1.92
CA GLU A 509 -17.15 31.87 -2.22
C GLU A 509 -17.08 32.33 -3.69
N LYS A 510 -16.02 31.99 -4.42
CA LYS A 510 -15.89 32.37 -5.83
C LYS A 510 -16.76 31.50 -6.75
N PRO A 511 -17.26 32.07 -7.87
CA PRO A 511 -17.89 31.31 -8.94
C PRO A 511 -16.98 30.22 -9.51
N LEU A 512 -17.55 29.10 -9.96
CA LEU A 512 -16.79 28.05 -10.65
C LEU A 512 -16.08 28.60 -11.89
N THR A 513 -16.67 29.58 -12.59
CA THR A 513 -16.08 30.22 -13.78
C THR A 513 -14.74 30.90 -13.53
N ASN A 514 -14.41 31.21 -12.27
CA ASN A 514 -13.10 31.72 -11.90
C ASN A 514 -11.99 30.68 -12.13
N TYR A 515 -12.33 29.38 -12.07
CA TYR A 515 -11.40 28.26 -12.17
C TYR A 515 -11.64 27.41 -13.42
N LEU A 516 -12.88 27.36 -13.87
CA LEU A 516 -13.36 26.65 -15.05
C LEU A 516 -13.99 27.66 -16.02
N PRO A 517 -13.20 28.44 -16.78
CA PRO A 517 -13.72 29.48 -17.66
C PRO A 517 -14.76 29.01 -18.67
N GLU A 518 -14.76 27.72 -19.02
CA GLU A 518 -15.73 27.06 -19.89
C GLU A 518 -17.09 26.76 -19.23
N PHE A 519 -17.21 26.85 -17.90
CA PHE A 519 -18.44 26.59 -17.14
C PHE A 519 -19.43 27.76 -17.25
N ARG A 520 -19.90 28.06 -18.47
CA ARG A 520 -20.74 29.23 -18.78
C ARG A 520 -22.09 28.83 -19.39
N GLY A 521 -23.04 29.76 -19.36
CA GLY A 521 -24.38 29.62 -19.91
C GLY A 521 -25.41 29.09 -18.92
N ASN A 522 -26.67 29.45 -19.13
CA ASN A 522 -27.84 29.01 -18.34
C ASN A 522 -27.72 29.29 -16.83
N GLY A 523 -27.00 30.35 -16.43
CA GLY A 523 -26.85 30.78 -15.04
C GLY A 523 -25.72 30.10 -14.25
N ARG A 524 -24.84 29.34 -14.93
CA ARG A 524 -23.64 28.71 -14.34
C ARG A 524 -22.66 29.72 -13.77
N GLU A 525 -22.56 30.90 -14.38
CA GLU A 525 -21.67 32.00 -14.00
C GLU A 525 -21.94 32.51 -12.58
N GLN A 526 -23.14 32.23 -12.06
CA GLN A 526 -23.56 32.63 -10.71
C GLN A 526 -23.34 31.52 -9.66
N ARG A 527 -22.95 30.30 -10.07
CA ARG A 527 -22.76 29.17 -9.16
C ARG A 527 -21.34 29.17 -8.60
N THR A 528 -21.26 29.27 -7.29
CA THR A 528 -20.04 29.24 -6.49
C THR A 528 -19.68 27.83 -6.07
N VAL A 529 -18.43 27.63 -5.70
CA VAL A 529 -17.95 26.34 -5.17
C VAL A 529 -18.74 25.94 -3.92
N LYS A 530 -19.08 26.91 -3.06
CA LYS A 530 -19.94 26.74 -1.90
C LYS A 530 -21.34 26.25 -2.25
N ASP A 531 -21.93 26.70 -3.36
CA ASP A 531 -23.24 26.20 -3.77
C ASP A 531 -23.19 24.69 -4.09
N LEU A 532 -22.11 24.22 -4.70
CA LEU A 532 -21.91 22.78 -4.97
C LEU A 532 -21.66 22.01 -3.68
N LEU A 533 -20.74 22.50 -2.84
CA LEU A 533 -20.41 21.88 -1.54
C LEU A 533 -21.63 21.77 -0.61
N THR A 534 -22.59 22.68 -0.73
CA THR A 534 -23.81 22.68 0.09
C THR A 534 -25.02 22.09 -0.62
N HIS A 535 -24.86 21.57 -1.83
CA HIS A 535 -25.94 21.00 -2.65
C HIS A 535 -27.06 21.99 -3.01
N ARG A 536 -26.70 23.25 -3.23
CA ARG A 536 -27.61 24.37 -3.54
C ARG A 536 -27.41 24.96 -4.94
N ALA A 537 -26.62 24.29 -5.77
CA ALA A 537 -26.42 24.68 -7.16
C ALA A 537 -27.69 24.50 -8.00
N GLY A 538 -28.62 23.64 -7.58
CA GLY A 538 -29.88 23.38 -8.28
C GLY A 538 -29.80 22.32 -9.38
N PHE A 539 -28.70 21.56 -9.42
CA PHE A 539 -28.59 20.38 -10.29
C PHE A 539 -29.54 19.26 -9.84
N PRO A 540 -29.97 18.37 -10.75
CA PRO A 540 -30.69 17.16 -10.38
C PRO A 540 -29.83 16.26 -9.49
N ALA A 541 -30.49 15.45 -8.66
CA ALA A 541 -29.80 14.52 -7.76
C ALA A 541 -28.85 13.57 -8.51
N VAL A 542 -29.30 13.08 -9.67
CA VAL A 542 -28.60 12.08 -10.48
C VAL A 542 -28.85 12.36 -11.97
N VAL A 543 -27.85 12.06 -12.80
CA VAL A 543 -27.98 11.88 -14.25
C VAL A 543 -27.34 10.55 -14.62
N ASP A 544 -28.11 9.65 -15.22
CA ASP A 544 -27.66 8.30 -15.58
C ASP A 544 -26.91 8.31 -16.93
N PHE A 545 -25.76 8.99 -16.98
CA PHE A 545 -24.95 9.11 -18.20
C PHE A 545 -24.65 7.74 -18.85
N HIS A 546 -24.50 6.70 -18.05
CA HIS A 546 -24.21 5.34 -18.52
C HIS A 546 -25.38 4.66 -19.25
N ARG A 547 -26.56 5.31 -19.36
CA ARG A 547 -27.78 4.77 -19.97
C ARG A 547 -28.33 5.64 -21.10
N LYS A 548 -28.79 5.00 -22.18
CA LYS A 548 -29.42 5.69 -23.31
C LYS A 548 -30.82 6.23 -22.98
N ASP A 549 -31.54 5.53 -22.12
CA ASP A 549 -32.90 5.85 -21.67
C ASP A 549 -32.94 6.80 -20.45
N ASN A 550 -31.82 7.47 -20.14
CA ASN A 550 -31.76 8.45 -19.05
C ASN A 550 -32.76 9.61 -19.25
N LYS A 551 -33.24 10.21 -18.16
CA LYS A 551 -34.32 11.23 -18.16
C LYS A 551 -34.02 12.50 -18.96
N LEU A 552 -32.76 12.79 -19.28
CA LEU A 552 -32.38 13.98 -20.06
C LEU A 552 -32.22 13.68 -21.57
N GLY A 553 -32.41 12.43 -21.98
CA GLY A 553 -32.36 11.93 -23.35
C GLY A 553 -30.98 11.40 -23.76
N GLU A 554 -30.95 10.68 -24.90
CA GLU A 554 -29.76 9.98 -25.40
C GLU A 554 -28.55 10.90 -25.65
N ARG A 555 -28.75 12.21 -25.84
CA ARG A 555 -27.64 13.18 -25.97
C ARG A 555 -26.70 13.18 -24.76
N PHE A 556 -27.22 12.86 -23.57
CA PHE A 556 -26.44 12.74 -22.33
C PHE A 556 -25.89 11.33 -22.07
N PHE A 557 -26.13 10.37 -22.96
CA PHE A 557 -25.49 9.06 -22.84
C PHE A 557 -23.97 9.18 -23.06
N SER A 558 -23.19 8.72 -22.08
CA SER A 558 -21.74 8.68 -22.11
C SER A 558 -21.21 7.62 -21.14
N GLN A 559 -20.44 6.67 -21.67
CA GLN A 559 -19.58 5.77 -20.91
C GLN A 559 -18.09 6.09 -21.21
N ASN A 560 -17.79 7.39 -21.32
CA ASN A 560 -16.45 7.91 -21.60
C ASN A 560 -16.18 9.12 -20.71
N SER A 561 -15.10 9.08 -19.93
CA SER A 561 -14.76 10.11 -18.94
C SER A 561 -14.66 11.51 -19.53
N VAL A 562 -13.96 11.67 -20.65
CA VAL A 562 -13.77 12.99 -21.31
C VAL A 562 -15.11 13.58 -21.75
N ARG A 563 -15.94 12.79 -22.43
CA ARG A 563 -17.27 13.24 -22.87
C ARG A 563 -18.18 13.58 -21.70
N THR A 564 -18.19 12.76 -20.65
CA THR A 564 -19.02 13.00 -19.46
C THR A 564 -18.63 14.29 -18.75
N LYS A 565 -17.32 14.55 -18.59
CA LYS A 565 -16.81 15.80 -18.02
C LYS A 565 -17.24 17.01 -18.85
N ASN A 566 -17.21 16.93 -20.18
CA ASN A 566 -17.72 17.99 -21.04
C ASN A 566 -19.23 18.23 -20.82
N LEU A 567 -20.05 17.17 -20.82
CA LEU A 567 -21.50 17.27 -20.58
C LEU A 567 -21.82 17.94 -19.22
N LEU A 568 -21.06 17.62 -18.17
CA LEU A 568 -21.20 18.25 -16.85
C LEU A 568 -20.91 19.75 -16.92
N LEU A 569 -19.83 20.14 -17.60
CA LEU A 569 -19.40 21.53 -17.71
C LEU A 569 -20.39 22.37 -18.53
N THR A 570 -20.96 21.81 -19.60
CA THR A 570 -21.67 22.60 -20.63
C THR A 570 -23.17 22.31 -20.71
N GLY A 571 -23.60 21.08 -20.45
CA GLY A 571 -24.90 20.57 -20.90
C GLY A 571 -25.93 20.31 -19.81
N VAL A 572 -25.55 19.80 -18.64
CA VAL A 572 -26.53 19.34 -17.62
C VAL A 572 -27.39 20.51 -17.15
N PRO A 573 -28.74 20.43 -17.21
CA PRO A 573 -29.60 21.54 -16.81
C PRO A 573 -29.75 21.63 -15.28
N PHE A 574 -30.06 22.84 -14.80
CA PHE A 574 -30.56 23.04 -13.44
C PHE A 574 -32.05 22.70 -13.39
N ILE A 575 -32.49 21.99 -12.34
CA ILE A 575 -33.91 21.72 -12.07
C ILE A 575 -34.50 22.69 -11.03
N ALA A 576 -33.64 23.47 -10.37
CA ALA A 576 -34.03 24.49 -9.41
C ALA A 576 -33.11 25.72 -9.53
N GLY A 577 -33.62 26.87 -9.08
CA GLY A 577 -32.82 28.09 -8.94
C GLY A 577 -31.71 27.92 -7.90
N ARG A 578 -30.67 28.78 -7.99
CA ARG A 578 -29.60 28.84 -6.99
C ARG A 578 -30.20 29.05 -5.62
N ASN A 579 -29.70 28.36 -4.61
CA ASN A 579 -30.07 28.60 -3.22
C ASN A 579 -31.55 28.36 -2.87
N VAL A 580 -32.37 27.83 -3.79
CA VAL A 580 -33.78 27.53 -3.55
C VAL A 580 -33.95 26.34 -2.60
N ALA A 581 -33.17 25.27 -2.79
CA ALA A 581 -33.23 24.07 -1.97
C ALA A 581 -31.86 23.40 -1.86
N HIS A 582 -31.71 22.55 -0.84
CA HIS A 582 -30.58 21.61 -0.73
C HIS A 582 -30.95 20.28 -1.41
N ILE A 583 -30.49 20.05 -2.64
CA ILE A 583 -30.73 18.85 -3.43
C ILE A 583 -29.45 18.02 -3.47
N TYR A 584 -29.37 16.95 -2.67
CA TYR A 584 -28.21 16.07 -2.67
C TYR A 584 -27.94 15.54 -4.09
N SER A 585 -26.85 16.00 -4.70
CA SER A 585 -26.57 15.86 -6.12
C SER A 585 -25.17 15.32 -6.36
N ASP A 586 -25.09 14.19 -7.06
CA ASP A 586 -23.80 13.62 -7.48
C ASP A 586 -23.09 14.53 -8.49
N ILE A 587 -23.87 15.32 -9.26
CA ILE A 587 -23.37 16.25 -10.27
C ILE A 587 -22.48 17.32 -9.63
N ASP A 588 -22.87 17.81 -8.45
CA ASP A 588 -22.07 18.78 -7.70
C ASP A 588 -20.68 18.22 -7.41
N TYR A 589 -20.60 16.98 -6.94
CA TYR A 589 -19.32 16.36 -6.57
C TYR A 589 -18.50 15.86 -7.76
N MET A 590 -19.14 15.45 -8.86
CA MET A 590 -18.41 15.19 -10.10
C MET A 590 -17.74 16.47 -10.61
N LEU A 591 -18.43 17.61 -10.59
CA LEU A 591 -17.87 18.92 -10.93
C LEU A 591 -16.75 19.35 -9.98
N LEU A 592 -16.92 19.13 -8.67
CA LEU A 592 -15.86 19.39 -7.68
C LEU A 592 -14.62 18.50 -7.91
N GLY A 593 -14.81 17.26 -8.36
CA GLY A 593 -13.70 16.40 -8.81
C GLY A 593 -12.93 17.02 -9.98
N ILE A 594 -13.64 17.48 -11.01
CA ILE A 594 -13.04 18.20 -12.17
C ILE A 594 -12.32 19.48 -11.71
N LEU A 595 -12.87 20.20 -10.73
CA LEU A 595 -12.24 21.39 -10.17
C LEU A 595 -10.90 21.07 -9.48
N VAL A 596 -10.84 19.97 -8.71
CA VAL A 596 -9.57 19.51 -8.11
C VAL A 596 -8.55 19.18 -9.20
N GLU A 597 -8.95 18.49 -10.27
CA GLU A 597 -8.05 18.18 -11.39
C GLU A 597 -7.52 19.45 -12.05
N ARG A 598 -8.40 20.43 -12.29
CA ARG A 598 -8.02 21.71 -12.89
C ARG A 598 -7.01 22.48 -12.04
N LEU A 599 -7.22 22.54 -10.73
CA LEU A 599 -6.39 23.33 -9.82
C LEU A 599 -5.04 22.67 -9.50
N SER A 600 -4.99 21.33 -9.58
CA SER A 600 -3.80 20.55 -9.25
C SER A 600 -2.96 20.13 -10.45
N GLY A 601 -3.55 20.10 -11.65
CA GLY A 601 -2.94 19.54 -12.86
C GLY A 601 -2.80 18.01 -12.82
N GLN A 602 -3.41 17.32 -11.85
CA GLN A 602 -3.34 15.87 -11.65
C GLN A 602 -4.74 15.27 -11.70
N SER A 603 -4.86 13.98 -12.04
CA SER A 603 -6.11 13.25 -11.83
C SER A 603 -6.47 13.22 -10.34
N LEU A 604 -7.77 13.13 -10.02
CA LEU A 604 -8.23 13.17 -8.62
C LEU A 604 -7.54 12.11 -7.75
N ASP A 605 -7.44 10.87 -8.24
CA ASP A 605 -6.80 9.76 -7.53
C ASP A 605 -5.30 10.01 -7.30
N SER A 606 -4.57 10.44 -8.34
CA SER A 606 -3.14 10.78 -8.23
C SER A 606 -2.89 11.89 -7.22
N TYR A 607 -3.74 12.92 -7.21
CA TYR A 607 -3.63 14.05 -6.28
C TYR A 607 -3.82 13.60 -4.83
N VAL A 608 -4.90 12.87 -4.53
CA VAL A 608 -5.17 12.46 -3.15
C VAL A 608 -4.15 11.43 -2.64
N GLU A 609 -3.68 10.53 -3.51
CA GLU A 609 -2.66 9.55 -3.12
C GLU A 609 -1.31 10.20 -2.81
N SER A 610 -0.89 11.17 -3.62
CA SER A 610 0.43 11.80 -3.45
C SER A 610 0.46 12.90 -2.39
N HIS A 611 -0.63 13.65 -2.20
CA HIS A 611 -0.67 14.82 -1.31
C HIS A 611 -1.39 14.57 0.01
N ILE A 612 -2.19 13.50 0.14
CA ILE A 612 -2.96 13.19 1.35
C ILE A 612 -2.56 11.83 1.91
N TYR A 613 -2.73 10.74 1.15
CA TYR A 613 -2.62 9.38 1.70
C TYR A 613 -1.17 8.95 1.96
N ARG A 614 -0.29 9.04 0.94
CA ARG A 614 1.13 8.65 1.08
C ARG A 614 1.87 9.47 2.14
N PRO A 615 1.71 10.80 2.27
CA PRO A 615 2.34 11.57 3.34
C PRO A 615 1.92 11.15 4.75
N LEU A 616 0.73 10.56 4.89
CA LEU A 616 0.20 10.01 6.14
C LEU A 616 0.52 8.52 6.33
N GLY A 617 1.17 7.87 5.36
CA GLY A 617 1.49 6.44 5.39
C GLY A 617 0.28 5.53 5.14
N LEU A 618 -0.79 6.03 4.53
CA LEU A 618 -2.00 5.27 4.25
C LEU A 618 -1.83 4.49 2.95
N THR A 619 -1.80 3.16 3.04
CA THR A 619 -1.55 2.27 1.90
C THR A 619 -2.79 1.54 1.42
N HIS A 620 -3.91 1.59 2.16
CA HIS A 620 -5.15 0.87 1.84
C HIS A 620 -6.30 1.82 1.49
N THR A 621 -6.00 3.09 1.20
CA THR A 621 -6.97 4.09 0.74
C THR A 621 -6.66 4.49 -0.69
N VAL A 622 -7.41 3.94 -1.65
CA VAL A 622 -7.09 4.04 -3.07
C VAL A 622 -8.33 4.03 -3.95
N TYR A 623 -8.24 4.62 -5.14
CA TYR A 623 -9.19 4.34 -6.23
C TYR A 623 -8.75 3.10 -7.00
N ASN A 624 -9.69 2.39 -7.65
CA ASN A 624 -9.42 1.23 -8.51
C ASN A 624 -8.43 0.20 -7.91
N PRO A 625 -8.71 -0.38 -6.73
CA PRO A 625 -7.75 -1.19 -5.99
C PRO A 625 -7.20 -2.38 -6.79
N LEU A 626 -8.00 -3.02 -7.64
CA LEU A 626 -7.54 -4.13 -8.49
C LEU A 626 -6.45 -3.72 -9.48
N GLN A 627 -6.42 -2.46 -9.93
CA GLN A 627 -5.36 -1.92 -10.78
C GLN A 627 -4.11 -1.54 -9.98
N LYS A 628 -4.19 -1.55 -8.64
CA LYS A 628 -3.14 -1.13 -7.70
C LYS A 628 -2.59 -2.29 -6.87
N GLY A 629 -2.70 -3.52 -7.38
CA GLY A 629 -2.10 -4.72 -6.80
C GLY A 629 -2.95 -5.43 -5.74
N PHE A 630 -4.14 -4.93 -5.40
CA PHE A 630 -5.05 -5.63 -4.49
C PHE A 630 -5.75 -6.79 -5.21
N VAL A 631 -5.92 -7.91 -4.51
CA VAL A 631 -6.71 -9.04 -5.01
C VAL A 631 -8.12 -9.01 -4.43
N LYS A 632 -9.10 -9.61 -5.12
CA LYS A 632 -10.51 -9.63 -4.70
C LYS A 632 -10.69 -10.14 -3.26
N GLN A 633 -9.88 -11.09 -2.82
CA GLN A 633 -9.92 -11.68 -1.48
C GLN A 633 -9.59 -10.69 -0.35
N GLN A 634 -8.99 -9.55 -0.66
CA GLN A 634 -8.72 -8.47 0.30
C GLN A 634 -9.86 -7.44 0.37
N ILE A 635 -10.89 -7.59 -0.47
CA ILE A 635 -11.92 -6.57 -0.69
C ILE A 635 -13.30 -7.16 -0.42
N ALA A 636 -14.15 -6.44 0.29
CA ALA A 636 -15.53 -6.82 0.50
C ALA A 636 -16.32 -6.77 -0.82
N ALA A 637 -17.11 -7.81 -1.10
CA ALA A 637 -18.05 -7.81 -2.21
C ALA A 637 -19.20 -6.83 -1.95
N THR A 638 -19.80 -6.26 -2.99
CA THR A 638 -20.88 -5.27 -2.86
C THR A 638 -22.21 -5.75 -3.40
N GLU A 639 -22.40 -6.12 -4.66
CA GLU A 639 -23.71 -6.57 -5.18
C GLU A 639 -23.59 -7.92 -5.87
N LEU A 640 -24.64 -8.74 -5.80
CA LEU A 640 -24.61 -10.12 -6.28
C LEU A 640 -24.52 -10.21 -7.80
N GLN A 641 -25.26 -9.35 -8.51
CA GLN A 641 -25.37 -9.37 -9.96
C GLN A 641 -24.95 -8.04 -10.57
N GLY A 642 -23.74 -7.59 -10.23
CA GLY A 642 -23.16 -6.34 -10.68
C GLY A 642 -24.02 -5.12 -10.36
N ASN A 643 -24.70 -4.55 -11.37
CA ASN A 643 -25.58 -3.41 -11.20
C ASN A 643 -27.03 -3.69 -11.62
N THR A 644 -27.38 -4.96 -11.84
CA THR A 644 -28.70 -5.33 -12.37
C THR A 644 -29.82 -5.18 -11.34
N ARG A 645 -29.50 -5.00 -10.04
CA ARG A 645 -30.49 -5.01 -8.95
C ARG A 645 -31.32 -6.29 -8.97
N GLY A 646 -30.66 -7.43 -9.16
CA GLY A 646 -31.29 -8.75 -9.28
C GLY A 646 -32.11 -8.88 -10.57
N GLY A 647 -31.58 -8.40 -11.69
CA GLY A 647 -32.19 -8.50 -13.02
C GLY A 647 -33.22 -7.41 -13.37
N ARG A 648 -33.45 -6.42 -12.51
CA ARG A 648 -34.44 -5.34 -12.70
C ARG A 648 -33.94 -4.18 -13.55
N ILE A 649 -32.62 -4.02 -13.64
CA ILE A 649 -31.95 -3.00 -14.44
C ILE A 649 -31.15 -3.68 -15.52
N GLU A 650 -31.29 -3.20 -16.75
CA GLU A 650 -30.55 -3.66 -17.91
C GLU A 650 -30.07 -2.47 -18.75
N PHE A 651 -28.84 -2.58 -19.26
CA PHE A 651 -28.31 -1.74 -20.33
C PHE A 651 -27.05 -2.42 -20.89
N ASN A 652 -26.74 -2.15 -22.15
CA ASN A 652 -25.45 -1.66 -22.60
C ASN A 652 -24.15 -2.49 -22.52
N ASN A 653 -23.96 -3.44 -21.59
CA ASN A 653 -22.66 -3.88 -20.99
C ASN A 653 -22.72 -3.85 -19.45
N ILE A 654 -23.92 -4.00 -18.90
CA ILE A 654 -24.11 -4.03 -17.46
C ILE A 654 -23.33 -5.19 -16.85
N ARG A 655 -22.67 -4.94 -15.72
CA ARG A 655 -21.99 -5.98 -14.96
C ARG A 655 -23.05 -6.91 -14.38
N THR A 656 -22.83 -8.22 -14.48
CA THR A 656 -23.74 -9.27 -14.01
C THR A 656 -23.10 -10.22 -12.98
N ASP A 657 -21.77 -10.15 -12.81
CA ASP A 657 -21.04 -10.94 -11.80
C ASP A 657 -21.10 -10.29 -10.41
N VAL A 658 -20.74 -11.06 -9.38
CA VAL A 658 -20.57 -10.51 -8.02
C VAL A 658 -19.53 -9.40 -8.05
N LEU A 659 -19.98 -8.20 -7.71
CA LEU A 659 -19.18 -6.99 -7.76
C LEU A 659 -18.21 -6.98 -6.57
N GLN A 660 -16.90 -7.01 -6.84
CA GLN A 660 -15.85 -7.06 -5.81
C GLN A 660 -14.57 -6.41 -6.36
N GLY A 661 -14.06 -5.38 -5.67
CA GLY A 661 -12.86 -4.64 -6.08
C GLY A 661 -13.04 -3.59 -7.19
N GLN A 662 -14.28 -3.38 -7.64
CA GLN A 662 -14.64 -2.30 -8.56
C GLN A 662 -15.66 -1.40 -7.88
N VAL A 663 -15.70 -0.11 -8.23
CA VAL A 663 -16.71 0.80 -7.65
C VAL A 663 -18.13 0.33 -8.00
N HIS A 664 -19.01 0.36 -7.00
CA HIS A 664 -20.42 -0.02 -7.11
C HIS A 664 -21.20 1.00 -7.94
N ASP A 665 -21.00 2.31 -7.69
CA ASP A 665 -21.69 3.39 -8.40
C ASP A 665 -21.45 3.32 -9.92
N GLU A 666 -22.54 3.25 -10.67
CA GLU A 666 -22.53 3.06 -12.12
C GLU A 666 -21.88 4.25 -12.84
N LYS A 667 -22.11 5.48 -12.35
CA LYS A 667 -21.61 6.69 -13.00
C LYS A 667 -20.10 6.80 -12.81
N ALA A 668 -19.61 6.46 -11.62
CA ALA A 668 -18.18 6.36 -11.36
C ALA A 668 -17.52 5.29 -12.24
N TYR A 669 -18.10 4.08 -12.30
CA TYR A 669 -17.52 2.98 -13.07
C TYR A 669 -17.53 3.24 -14.58
N TYR A 670 -18.72 3.44 -15.16
CA TYR A 670 -18.90 3.49 -16.61
C TYR A 670 -18.55 4.86 -17.21
N SER A 671 -18.79 5.95 -16.49
CA SER A 671 -18.69 7.29 -17.06
C SER A 671 -17.45 8.07 -16.60
N PHE A 672 -16.65 7.50 -15.69
CA PHE A 672 -15.48 8.14 -15.06
C PHE A 672 -14.29 7.18 -14.84
N ASP A 673 -14.31 5.99 -15.44
CA ASP A 673 -13.23 4.99 -15.34
C ASP A 673 -12.86 4.61 -13.89
N GLY A 674 -13.84 4.68 -12.99
CA GLY A 674 -13.72 4.36 -11.57
C GLY A 674 -13.24 5.50 -10.67
N VAL A 675 -12.81 6.64 -11.24
CA VAL A 675 -12.28 7.79 -10.49
C VAL A 675 -13.24 8.98 -10.60
N ALA A 676 -14.12 9.14 -9.62
CA ALA A 676 -15.07 10.26 -9.58
C ALA A 676 -15.06 10.99 -8.23
N GLY A 677 -15.46 12.27 -8.25
CA GLY A 677 -15.51 13.06 -7.01
C GLY A 677 -16.64 12.65 -6.06
N HIS A 678 -17.66 11.95 -6.57
CA HIS A 678 -18.83 11.56 -5.78
C HIS A 678 -18.75 10.13 -5.21
N ALA A 679 -17.91 9.26 -5.77
CA ALA A 679 -17.74 7.84 -5.42
C ALA A 679 -16.45 7.25 -6.03
N GLY A 680 -16.05 6.04 -5.61
CA GLY A 680 -14.94 5.28 -6.20
C GLY A 680 -13.75 5.02 -5.30
N LEU A 681 -13.70 5.66 -4.14
CA LEU A 681 -12.64 5.42 -3.16
C LEU A 681 -12.90 4.10 -2.42
N PHE A 682 -11.83 3.32 -2.26
CA PHE A 682 -11.78 2.17 -1.38
C PHE A 682 -10.93 2.51 -0.15
N SER A 683 -11.31 2.02 1.02
CA SER A 683 -10.54 2.22 2.25
C SER A 683 -10.78 1.12 3.28
N THR A 684 -9.96 1.10 4.33
CA THR A 684 -10.12 0.26 5.52
C THR A 684 -10.55 1.12 6.71
N ALA A 685 -11.08 0.49 7.76
CA ALA A 685 -11.48 1.21 8.96
C ALA A 685 -10.27 1.87 9.67
N SER A 686 -9.09 1.24 9.59
CA SER A 686 -7.84 1.76 10.16
C SER A 686 -7.33 3.00 9.42
N ASP A 687 -7.31 3.01 8.09
CA ASP A 687 -6.88 4.19 7.33
C ASP A 687 -7.86 5.37 7.52
N LEU A 688 -9.17 5.09 7.50
CA LEU A 688 -10.18 6.11 7.80
C LEU A 688 -10.07 6.64 9.23
N SER A 689 -9.60 5.83 10.19
CA SER A 689 -9.35 6.30 11.57
C SER A 689 -8.25 7.36 11.60
N VAL A 690 -7.19 7.21 10.80
CA VAL A 690 -6.14 8.23 10.68
C VAL A 690 -6.68 9.51 10.05
N LEU A 691 -7.46 9.41 8.98
CA LEU A 691 -8.09 10.58 8.35
C LEU A 691 -9.09 11.26 9.29
N ALA A 692 -9.85 10.51 10.09
CA ALA A 692 -10.71 11.05 11.13
C ALA A 692 -9.89 11.73 12.25
N GLN A 693 -8.72 11.19 12.60
CA GLN A 693 -7.84 11.83 13.57
C GLN A 693 -7.23 13.14 13.05
N VAL A 694 -6.90 13.23 11.75
CA VAL A 694 -6.52 14.51 11.11
C VAL A 694 -7.59 15.57 11.35
N LEU A 695 -8.86 15.20 11.19
CA LEU A 695 -10.00 16.09 11.41
C LEU A 695 -10.14 16.50 12.88
N LEU A 696 -10.05 15.55 13.82
CA LEU A 696 -10.08 15.83 15.27
C LEU A 696 -8.90 16.72 15.73
N ASN A 697 -7.76 16.61 15.03
CA ASN A 697 -6.55 17.39 15.29
C ASN A 697 -6.57 18.82 14.71
N GLY A 698 -7.59 19.20 13.92
CA GLY A 698 -7.62 20.50 13.26
C GLY A 698 -6.85 20.56 11.94
N GLY A 699 -6.61 19.43 11.27
CA GLY A 699 -6.06 19.38 9.90
C GLY A 699 -4.62 18.85 9.77
N GLY A 700 -4.04 18.30 10.83
CA GLY A 700 -2.70 17.69 10.79
C GLY A 700 -2.55 16.38 11.55
N TYR A 701 -1.45 15.68 11.30
CA TYR A 701 -1.09 14.40 11.90
C TYR A 701 0.43 14.25 11.93
N ALA A 702 1.01 13.96 13.10
CA ALA A 702 2.45 14.00 13.34
C ALA A 702 3.09 15.34 12.87
N ASN A 703 4.00 15.28 11.89
CA ASN A 703 4.69 16.42 11.31
C ASN A 703 4.10 16.87 9.96
N LYS A 704 2.86 16.45 9.65
CA LYS A 704 2.16 16.77 8.42
C LYS A 704 0.96 17.65 8.75
N GLN A 705 0.83 18.77 8.05
CA GLN A 705 -0.40 19.54 8.00
C GLN A 705 -0.99 19.36 6.59
N LEU A 706 -2.24 18.91 6.50
CA LEU A 706 -2.94 18.78 5.22
C LEU A 706 -3.75 20.03 4.89
N PHE A 707 -4.38 20.62 5.91
CA PHE A 707 -5.11 21.88 5.81
C PHE A 707 -5.07 22.60 7.16
N THR A 708 -5.34 23.91 7.16
CA THR A 708 -5.34 24.71 8.38
C THR A 708 -6.61 24.47 9.19
N ALA A 709 -6.54 24.72 10.50
CA ALA A 709 -7.69 24.63 11.39
C ALA A 709 -8.82 25.59 10.97
N GLN A 710 -8.46 26.77 10.48
CA GLN A 710 -9.42 27.78 10.01
C GLN A 710 -10.21 27.28 8.79
N VAL A 711 -9.55 26.61 7.84
CA VAL A 711 -10.24 26.01 6.69
C VAL A 711 -11.13 24.85 7.13
N LEU A 712 -10.67 24.00 8.05
CA LEU A 712 -11.53 22.94 8.60
C LEU A 712 -12.77 23.52 9.27
N GLU A 713 -12.61 24.53 10.14
CA GLU A 713 -13.70 25.23 10.82
C GLU A 713 -14.71 25.81 9.83
N GLN A 714 -14.23 26.45 8.75
CA GLN A 714 -15.09 26.93 7.67
C GLN A 714 -15.91 25.79 7.02
N PHE A 715 -15.27 24.64 6.78
CA PHE A 715 -15.93 23.52 6.11
C PHE A 715 -16.93 22.78 7.01
N ILE A 716 -16.72 22.73 8.32
CA ILE A 716 -17.63 22.08 9.27
C ILE A 716 -18.64 23.04 9.90
N ALA A 717 -18.55 24.35 9.63
CA ALA A 717 -19.49 25.34 10.13
C ALA A 717 -20.93 25.05 9.66
N PRO A 718 -21.96 25.25 10.52
CA PRO A 718 -23.34 24.99 10.13
C PRO A 718 -23.78 26.02 9.10
N GLN A 719 -24.42 25.58 8.03
CA GLN A 719 -25.00 26.52 7.08
C GLN A 719 -26.20 27.24 7.72
N PRO A 720 -26.31 28.59 7.60
CA PRO A 720 -27.41 29.34 8.19
C PRO A 720 -28.80 28.90 7.73
N THR A 721 -28.89 28.36 6.52
CA THR A 721 -30.15 27.88 5.93
C THR A 721 -30.54 26.49 6.37
N ASN A 722 -29.58 25.68 6.79
CA ASN A 722 -29.81 24.34 7.32
C ASN A 722 -28.58 23.86 8.09
N GLN A 723 -28.69 23.83 9.41
CA GLN A 723 -27.61 23.43 10.32
C GLN A 723 -27.13 21.98 10.15
N THR A 724 -27.86 21.14 9.41
CA THR A 724 -27.46 19.75 9.08
C THR A 724 -26.45 19.65 7.94
N TYR A 725 -26.06 20.79 7.36
CA TYR A 725 -25.03 20.89 6.32
C TYR A 725 -23.85 21.73 6.82
N GLY A 726 -22.64 21.29 6.48
CA GLY A 726 -21.44 22.13 6.32
C GLY A 726 -21.09 22.27 4.84
N LEU A 727 -19.86 22.72 4.54
CA LEU A 727 -19.32 22.63 3.19
C LEU A 727 -18.90 21.18 2.92
N GLY A 728 -19.77 20.47 2.21
CA GLY A 728 -19.65 19.04 1.90
C GLY A 728 -20.10 18.10 3.01
N TRP A 729 -19.91 18.49 4.26
CA TRP A 729 -20.23 17.62 5.40
C TRP A 729 -21.71 17.58 5.74
N ARG A 730 -22.19 16.41 6.17
CA ARG A 730 -23.44 16.33 6.94
C ARG A 730 -23.13 16.57 8.41
N ARG A 731 -24.04 17.21 9.12
CA ARG A 731 -23.94 17.49 10.55
C ARG A 731 -25.12 16.91 11.31
N ALA A 732 -24.91 16.57 12.58
CA ALA A 732 -25.98 16.11 13.48
C ALA A 732 -27.08 17.17 13.63
N GLY A 733 -26.71 18.45 13.64
CA GLY A 733 -27.63 19.58 13.57
C GLY A 733 -28.65 19.59 14.71
N HIS A 734 -28.17 19.56 15.96
CA HIS A 734 -29.00 19.45 17.17
C HIS A 734 -29.95 18.25 17.12
N GLN A 735 -29.38 17.08 16.84
CA GLN A 735 -30.10 15.81 16.70
C GLN A 735 -31.13 15.78 15.56
N ALA A 736 -31.13 16.70 14.59
CA ALA A 736 -32.03 16.62 13.42
C ALA A 736 -31.75 15.38 12.53
N ARG A 737 -30.61 14.70 12.72
CA ARG A 737 -30.20 13.52 11.95
C ARG A 737 -29.86 12.31 12.83
N LYS A 738 -30.70 12.00 13.83
CA LYS A 738 -30.52 10.83 14.73
C LYS A 738 -30.34 9.51 13.98
N TRP A 739 -30.98 9.34 12.83
CA TRP A 739 -30.85 8.13 12.00
C TRP A 739 -29.41 7.92 11.48
N HIS A 740 -28.60 8.97 11.37
CA HIS A 740 -27.18 8.90 11.00
C HIS A 740 -26.30 8.92 12.25
N PHE A 741 -26.45 9.95 13.08
CA PHE A 741 -25.51 10.25 14.17
C PHE A 741 -25.88 9.65 15.53
N GLY A 742 -27.01 8.96 15.64
CA GLY A 742 -27.60 8.60 16.93
C GLY A 742 -28.19 9.82 17.67
N PRO A 743 -28.91 9.59 18.78
CA PRO A 743 -29.49 10.67 19.59
C PRO A 743 -28.45 11.37 20.48
N TYR A 744 -27.31 10.74 20.73
CA TYR A 744 -26.30 11.21 21.70
C TYR A 744 -25.19 12.08 21.08
N ALA A 745 -25.09 12.14 19.75
CA ALA A 745 -24.11 12.98 19.09
C ALA A 745 -24.27 14.46 19.46
N SER A 746 -23.15 15.12 19.67
CA SER A 746 -23.14 16.56 19.95
C SER A 746 -23.62 17.35 18.72
N PRO A 747 -24.09 18.60 18.90
CA PRO A 747 -24.41 19.47 17.78
C PRO A 747 -23.22 19.74 16.85
N GLN A 748 -21.98 19.53 17.32
CA GLN A 748 -20.78 19.72 16.53
C GLN A 748 -20.47 18.53 15.62
N ALA A 749 -21.04 17.34 15.89
CA ALA A 749 -20.76 16.14 15.14
C ALA A 749 -21.08 16.27 13.65
N TYR A 750 -20.19 15.73 12.83
CA TYR A 750 -20.28 15.73 11.38
C TYR A 750 -19.74 14.43 10.79
N GLY A 751 -20.05 14.16 9.53
CA GLY A 751 -19.67 12.90 8.88
C GLY A 751 -20.46 12.67 7.60
N HIS A 752 -20.45 11.43 7.12
CA HIS A 752 -21.18 11.07 5.90
C HIS A 752 -21.54 9.57 5.87
N THR A 753 -22.58 9.22 5.09
CA THR A 753 -22.99 7.84 4.82
C THR A 753 -22.66 7.44 3.39
N GLY A 754 -22.40 6.16 3.13
CA GLY A 754 -22.20 5.58 1.80
C GLY A 754 -23.34 4.66 1.39
N TRP A 755 -23.63 4.60 0.09
CA TRP A 755 -24.67 3.74 -0.48
C TRP A 755 -24.45 2.26 -0.15
N THR A 756 -23.19 1.80 -0.16
CA THR A 756 -22.77 0.41 0.09
C THR A 756 -23.03 -0.08 1.51
N GLY A 757 -23.40 0.82 2.44
CA GLY A 757 -23.63 0.48 3.85
C GLY A 757 -22.60 1.07 4.80
N THR A 758 -21.86 2.10 4.40
CA THR A 758 -20.80 2.69 5.22
C THR A 758 -21.27 3.96 5.94
N VAL A 759 -20.70 4.24 7.10
CA VAL A 759 -20.97 5.48 7.85
C VAL A 759 -19.71 5.96 8.56
N THR A 760 -19.54 7.28 8.59
CA THR A 760 -18.56 7.96 9.42
C THR A 760 -19.25 9.01 10.30
N VAL A 761 -18.76 9.11 11.53
CA VAL A 761 -19.14 10.13 12.51
C VAL A 761 -17.85 10.65 13.14
N ILE A 762 -17.67 11.97 13.15
CA ILE A 762 -16.58 12.68 13.81
C ILE A 762 -17.25 13.68 14.75
N ASP A 763 -17.01 13.54 16.04
CA ASP A 763 -17.54 14.41 17.08
C ASP A 763 -16.41 15.08 17.88
N PRO A 764 -16.04 16.32 17.52
CA PRO A 764 -15.00 17.07 18.22
C PRO A 764 -15.30 17.33 19.69
N THR A 765 -16.59 17.43 20.08
CA THR A 765 -16.99 17.68 21.48
C THR A 765 -16.57 16.52 22.37
N TYR A 766 -16.75 15.30 21.87
CA TYR A 766 -16.36 14.09 22.57
C TYR A 766 -14.99 13.56 22.13
N ASP A 767 -14.23 14.28 21.28
CA ASP A 767 -12.98 13.78 20.70
C ASP A 767 -13.09 12.32 20.22
N LEU A 768 -14.15 12.07 19.46
CA LEU A 768 -14.63 10.74 19.06
C LEU A 768 -14.71 10.66 17.53
N ALA A 769 -14.28 9.54 16.97
CA ALA A 769 -14.69 9.16 15.62
C ALA A 769 -15.19 7.71 15.56
N ILE A 770 -16.21 7.48 14.76
CA ILE A 770 -16.81 6.16 14.53
C ILE A 770 -16.80 5.88 13.03
N ILE A 771 -16.25 4.73 12.66
CA ILE A 771 -16.16 4.26 11.28
C ILE A 771 -16.78 2.87 11.24
N LEU A 772 -17.95 2.75 10.62
CA LEU A 772 -18.60 1.46 10.38
C LEU A 772 -18.64 1.22 8.87
N LEU A 773 -17.89 0.22 8.42
CA LEU A 773 -17.84 -0.21 7.03
C LEU A 773 -18.58 -1.54 6.92
N THR A 774 -19.55 -1.63 6.02
CA THR A 774 -20.31 -2.86 5.80
C THR A 774 -20.40 -3.15 4.33
N ASN A 775 -20.65 -4.41 3.99
CA ASN A 775 -21.05 -4.84 2.67
C ASN A 775 -22.56 -5.10 2.61
N ALA A 776 -23.39 -4.24 3.22
CA ALA A 776 -24.85 -4.42 3.31
C ALA A 776 -25.55 -4.68 1.96
N ARG A 777 -24.98 -4.21 0.85
CA ARG A 777 -25.51 -4.48 -0.50
C ARG A 777 -25.26 -5.89 -0.99
N HIS A 778 -24.39 -6.66 -0.34
CA HIS A 778 -24.00 -8.02 -0.74
C HIS A 778 -25.03 -9.01 -0.21
N THR A 779 -26.28 -8.78 -0.62
CA THR A 779 -27.49 -9.49 -0.22
C THR A 779 -28.46 -9.54 -1.39
N PRO A 780 -29.41 -10.49 -1.41
CA PRO A 780 -30.46 -10.52 -2.40
C PRO A 780 -31.26 -9.21 -2.45
N VAL A 781 -31.79 -8.89 -3.64
CA VAL A 781 -32.70 -7.76 -3.85
C VAL A 781 -34.14 -8.29 -3.83
N GLU A 782 -34.92 -7.77 -2.89
CA GLU A 782 -36.29 -8.17 -2.62
C GLU A 782 -37.28 -7.09 -3.10
N GLY A 783 -38.52 -7.48 -3.38
CA GLY A 783 -39.57 -6.58 -3.89
C GLY A 783 -39.85 -6.74 -5.39
N GLY A 784 -40.70 -5.88 -5.94
CA GLY A 784 -41.08 -5.89 -7.35
C GLY A 784 -40.06 -5.18 -8.25
N ASP A 785 -40.40 -4.92 -9.51
CA ASP A 785 -39.48 -4.31 -10.48
C ASP A 785 -39.19 -2.83 -10.18
N ILE A 786 -40.19 -2.11 -9.67
CA ILE A 786 -40.12 -0.67 -9.41
C ILE A 786 -39.78 -0.38 -7.94
N HIS A 787 -40.33 -1.18 -7.02
CA HIS A 787 -40.16 -1.01 -5.58
C HIS A 787 -39.38 -2.20 -5.04
N TYR A 788 -38.06 -2.04 -4.97
CA TYR A 788 -37.14 -3.05 -4.47
C TYR A 788 -36.16 -2.48 -3.44
N GLU A 789 -35.62 -3.37 -2.61
CA GLU A 789 -34.56 -3.05 -1.66
C GLU A 789 -33.60 -4.22 -1.48
N PHE A 790 -32.38 -3.92 -1.08
CA PHE A 790 -31.42 -4.94 -0.68
C PHE A 790 -31.79 -5.43 0.72
N ALA A 791 -31.87 -6.75 0.91
CA ALA A 791 -32.24 -7.33 2.20
C ALA A 791 -31.35 -6.80 3.35
N GLY A 792 -30.05 -6.58 3.08
CA GLY A 792 -29.10 -6.01 4.03
C GLY A 792 -29.44 -4.60 4.55
N LYS A 793 -30.34 -3.85 3.91
CA LYS A 793 -30.80 -2.53 4.40
C LYS A 793 -31.95 -2.59 5.39
N LYS A 794 -32.55 -3.76 5.60
CA LYS A 794 -33.59 -3.96 6.60
C LYS A 794 -33.01 -4.01 8.02
N PHE A 795 -31.76 -4.42 8.13
CA PHE A 795 -30.99 -4.52 9.37
C PHE A 795 -30.54 -3.15 9.87
N GLU A 796 -30.53 -2.99 11.19
CA GLU A 796 -30.12 -1.80 11.92
C GLU A 796 -28.64 -1.47 11.72
N THR A 797 -27.76 -2.48 11.62
CA THR A 797 -26.35 -2.31 11.23
C THR A 797 -26.23 -1.64 9.86
N GLY A 798 -27.12 -2.00 8.92
CA GLY A 798 -27.21 -1.39 7.60
C GLY A 798 -27.89 0.00 7.58
N LYS A 799 -28.56 0.40 8.67
CA LYS A 799 -29.20 1.72 8.85
C LYS A 799 -28.41 2.67 9.74
N TYR A 800 -27.34 2.18 10.37
CA TYR A 800 -26.31 2.93 11.10
C TYR A 800 -26.74 3.44 12.48
N GLY A 801 -27.85 4.19 12.58
CA GLY A 801 -28.19 4.98 13.77
C GLY A 801 -28.21 4.20 15.08
N SER A 802 -28.69 2.95 15.07
CA SER A 802 -28.76 2.10 16.26
C SER A 802 -27.38 1.67 16.75
N VAL A 803 -26.49 1.22 15.85
CA VAL A 803 -25.09 0.90 16.18
C VAL A 803 -24.36 2.13 16.71
N ILE A 804 -24.55 3.30 16.06
CA ILE A 804 -23.95 4.55 16.53
C ILE A 804 -24.46 4.92 17.93
N SER A 805 -25.74 4.70 18.22
CA SER A 805 -26.33 4.99 19.54
C SER A 805 -25.70 4.14 20.64
N LEU A 806 -25.59 2.83 20.43
CA LEU A 806 -24.95 1.90 21.38
C LEU A 806 -23.47 2.22 21.61
N ILE A 807 -22.76 2.69 20.58
CA ILE A 807 -21.37 3.16 20.74
C ILE A 807 -21.30 4.40 21.63
N TYR A 808 -22.20 5.36 21.44
CA TYR A 808 -22.28 6.51 22.35
C TYR A 808 -22.64 6.09 23.77
N GLU A 809 -23.57 5.17 23.97
CA GLU A 809 -23.92 4.65 25.30
C GLU A 809 -22.70 4.02 25.98
N ALA A 810 -21.96 3.17 25.26
CA ALA A 810 -20.71 2.61 25.74
C ALA A 810 -19.71 3.71 26.15
N ILE A 811 -19.59 4.78 25.36
CA ILE A 811 -18.61 5.85 25.64
C ILE A 811 -19.06 6.80 26.75
N LEU A 812 -20.35 7.10 26.86
CA LEU A 812 -20.87 8.13 27.77
C LEU A 812 -21.22 7.57 29.15
N ASN A 813 -21.43 6.26 29.26
CA ASN A 813 -21.71 5.59 30.53
C ASN A 813 -20.44 5.09 31.25
N HIS A 814 -19.26 5.27 30.64
CA HIS A 814 -17.93 4.94 31.15
C HIS A 814 -17.10 6.21 31.36
#